data_AF-A0A261FEB1-F1
#
_entry.id   AF-A0A261FEB1-F1
#
_cell.length_a   1.000
_cell.length_b   1.000
_cell.length_c   1.000
_cell.angle_alpha   90.00
_cell.angle_beta   90.00
_cell.angle_gamma   90.00
#
_symmetry.space_group_name_H-M   'P 1'
#
loop_
_entity.id
_entity.type
_entity.pdbx_description
1 polymer ?
#
loop_
_entity_poly.entity_id
_entity_poly.type
_entity_poly.pdbx_seq_one_letter_code
_entity_poly.pdbx_strand_id
1 'polypeptide(L)'
;MEYADDADRRELLLHSAYAAEQVRVMERPLLDRGVPLMRMAAQAVAHTAAGMLDDEDLALEDTSIVLLAGAGDNGGDGLFAAAALAQEGAAVTAVAVGRTLHEEGFAAFVRAGGKVLVLDPEAGIPGCASGFSAGEAGERLQAAVSLASKSHLIIDAMTGIGIHGVLRGIPAALASALGLDGEVPDESALPGRESSGDFPLVLAVDTPSGVGVDDGSLPGPYLPANVTVTFGAMKPCAVLPPATFGSGRIELVDFGFDIDDVEPAVEVVDNTFASDAVRLPHVDDGKYSRGVVGLVTGSQRYPGAAVLTARAAARANTGMVRYLGPERAQNMVLAALPEAVLGKGHVQSWVVGSGVPSGDADGADADLQRQTIAALLRHYALDGEPAVDDAAYDMPPVVVDAGALDLLPDRVPGQVVITPHAGEMAALLNRLEAGRAGTRADDASPKAGGYAGAADAEDAHDTVGFDGNADSGIDSASTGTGTGSPETAESKSDGTESNTVSFPTADESEPDVTGDSRAASPATDTPSSSVTPDEPAAAFTARDVTAYPLACARRAHELTGATVLLKGAVTIVVDEDHTYVSGSAPAWLATAGAGDVLAGLVGALLAQQDDEITTAETVAAAAYLHGMAAAIASESEQQGWQEPDLVGHGRRQRFMTLGHPIVAGDVIRAIPEAIADVVA
;
A
#
# COMPACT_ATOMS: atom_id res chain seq x y z
N MET A 1 34.62 7.42 14.36
CA MET A 1 33.62 7.79 13.35
C MET A 1 34.29 7.56 12.03
N GLU A 2 34.32 6.30 11.63
CA GLU A 2 34.43 5.96 10.21
C GLU A 2 33.24 6.64 9.55
N TYR A 3 33.51 7.49 8.56
CA TYR A 3 32.49 7.93 7.64
C TYR A 3 31.99 6.64 6.97
N ALA A 4 30.78 6.18 7.29
CA ALA A 4 30.02 5.42 6.29
C ALA A 4 30.10 6.23 5.00
N ASP A 5 30.42 5.59 3.88
CA ASP A 5 30.74 6.31 2.64
C ASP A 5 29.56 7.24 2.33
N ASP A 6 29.82 8.45 1.80
CA ASP A 6 28.76 9.43 1.46
C ASP A 6 27.71 8.79 0.52
N ALA A 7 28.12 7.72 -0.18
CA ALA A 7 27.28 6.82 -0.98
C ALA A 7 26.32 5.95 -0.15
N ASP A 8 26.78 5.28 0.90
CA ASP A 8 25.95 4.39 1.74
C ASP A 8 24.85 5.18 2.45
N ARG A 9 25.22 6.35 3.01
CA ARG A 9 24.26 7.29 3.61
C ARG A 9 23.20 7.71 2.60
N ARG A 10 23.64 8.01 1.38
CA ARG A 10 22.74 8.43 0.31
C ARG A 10 21.77 7.32 -0.05
N GLU A 11 22.25 6.09 -0.21
CA GLU A 11 21.40 4.93 -0.54
C GLU A 11 20.34 4.69 0.53
N LEU A 12 20.72 4.77 1.81
CA LEU A 12 19.78 4.72 2.94
C LEU A 12 18.72 5.85 2.86
N LEU A 13 19.12 7.09 2.62
CA LEU A 13 18.17 8.21 2.54
C LEU A 13 17.20 8.11 1.35
N LEU A 14 17.61 7.47 0.25
CA LEU A 14 16.79 7.30 -0.95
C LEU A 14 15.76 6.17 -0.80
N HIS A 15 16.01 5.20 0.08
CA HIS A 15 15.19 3.99 0.20
C HIS A 15 14.60 3.76 1.60
N SER A 16 14.83 4.66 2.56
CA SER A 16 14.26 4.56 3.91
C SER A 16 13.35 5.73 4.23
N ALA A 17 12.16 5.43 4.77
CA ALA A 17 11.22 6.40 5.27
C ALA A 17 11.01 6.26 6.79
N TYR A 18 10.95 7.39 7.48
CA TYR A 18 10.95 7.47 8.93
C TYR A 18 9.68 8.17 9.42
N ALA A 19 9.08 7.63 10.47
CA ALA A 19 7.89 8.22 11.07
C ALA A 19 8.17 9.64 11.59
N ALA A 20 7.13 10.47 11.64
CA ALA A 20 7.18 11.85 12.09
C ALA A 20 7.95 12.04 13.41
N GLU A 21 7.72 11.14 14.38
CA GLU A 21 8.39 11.21 15.69
C GLU A 21 9.88 10.87 15.60
N GLN A 22 10.26 9.89 14.76
CA GLN A 22 11.66 9.54 14.54
C GLN A 22 12.42 10.73 13.93
N VAL A 23 11.82 11.40 12.94
CA VAL A 23 12.41 12.60 12.32
C VAL A 23 12.65 13.70 13.37
N ARG A 24 11.68 13.97 14.24
CA ARG A 24 11.85 14.97 15.31
C ARG A 24 12.97 14.62 16.29
N VAL A 25 13.12 13.33 16.62
CA VAL A 25 14.22 12.85 17.45
C VAL A 25 15.56 13.07 16.76
N MET A 26 15.66 12.80 15.46
CA MET A 26 16.86 13.03 14.64
C MET A 26 17.22 14.51 14.46
N GLU A 27 16.22 15.41 14.41
CA GLU A 27 16.44 16.86 14.29
C GLU A 27 16.92 17.52 15.58
N ARG A 28 16.52 16.99 16.74
CA ARG A 28 16.76 17.62 18.05
C ARG A 28 18.23 17.96 18.32
N PRO A 29 19.22 17.08 18.06
CA PRO A 29 20.63 17.41 18.25
C PRO A 29 21.13 18.56 17.37
N LEU A 30 20.57 18.74 16.17
CA LEU A 30 20.93 19.84 15.27
C LEU A 30 20.37 21.17 15.77
N LEU A 31 19.12 21.17 16.20
CA LEU A 31 18.47 22.34 16.80
C LEU A 31 19.16 22.77 18.10
N ASP A 32 19.55 21.82 18.96
CA ASP A 32 20.30 22.09 20.19
C ASP A 32 21.68 22.72 19.93
N ARG A 33 22.28 22.43 18.75
CA ARG A 33 23.51 23.08 18.26
C ARG A 33 23.27 24.42 17.58
N GLY A 34 22.02 24.85 17.42
CA GLY A 34 21.65 26.11 16.78
C GLY A 34 21.75 26.08 15.25
N VAL A 35 21.69 24.90 14.63
CA VAL A 35 21.64 24.79 13.16
C VAL A 35 20.32 25.40 12.67
N PRO A 36 20.33 26.31 11.68
CA PRO A 36 19.15 27.04 11.25
C PRO A 36 18.32 26.22 10.24
N LEU A 37 17.81 25.05 10.65
CA LEU A 37 17.10 24.10 9.78
C LEU A 37 15.96 24.76 8.98
N MET A 38 15.14 25.58 9.64
CA MET A 38 14.03 26.31 8.99
C MET A 38 14.49 27.24 7.85
N ARG A 39 15.68 27.85 7.97
CA ARG A 39 16.22 28.69 6.89
C ARG A 39 16.74 27.85 5.73
N MET A 40 17.30 26.68 6.02
CA MET A 40 17.76 25.73 5.00
C MET A 40 16.56 25.15 4.24
N ALA A 41 15.52 24.71 4.95
CA ALA A 41 14.25 24.27 4.38
C ALA A 41 13.63 25.33 3.47
N ALA A 42 13.45 26.55 3.99
CA ALA A 42 12.89 27.66 3.22
C ALA A 42 13.69 28.00 1.94
N GLN A 43 15.02 27.90 1.99
CA GLN A 43 15.85 28.14 0.81
C GLN A 43 15.67 27.04 -0.25
N ALA A 44 15.57 25.78 0.18
CA ALA A 44 15.28 24.67 -0.72
C ALA A 44 13.89 24.85 -1.38
N VAL A 45 12.85 25.13 -0.58
CA VAL A 45 11.49 25.39 -1.10
C VAL A 45 11.47 26.55 -2.09
N ALA A 46 12.15 27.67 -1.81
CA ALA A 46 12.22 28.80 -2.73
C ALA A 46 12.94 28.43 -4.03
N HIS A 47 14.04 27.65 -3.95
CA HIS A 47 14.77 27.19 -5.11
C HIS A 47 13.93 26.25 -5.99
N THR A 48 13.25 25.29 -5.38
CA THR A 48 12.34 24.37 -6.06
C THR A 48 11.18 25.11 -6.70
N ALA A 49 10.55 26.05 -5.99
CA ALA A 49 9.48 26.90 -6.52
C ALA A 49 9.93 27.68 -7.76
N ALA A 50 11.11 28.31 -7.70
CA ALA A 50 11.68 29.02 -8.85
C ALA A 50 11.98 28.07 -10.01
N GLY A 51 12.52 26.88 -9.72
CA GLY A 51 12.80 25.86 -10.72
C GLY A 51 11.53 25.35 -11.41
N MET A 52 10.45 25.14 -10.67
CA MET A 52 9.14 24.75 -11.23
C MET A 52 8.59 25.82 -12.18
N LEU A 53 8.73 27.09 -11.84
CA LEU A 53 8.28 28.21 -12.69
C LEU A 53 9.19 28.40 -13.93
N ASP A 54 10.50 28.21 -13.78
CA ASP A 54 11.46 28.26 -14.88
C ASP A 54 11.25 27.12 -15.88
N ASP A 55 10.92 25.91 -15.40
CA ASP A 55 10.57 24.76 -16.24
C ASP A 55 9.29 25.03 -17.08
N GLU A 56 8.47 26.02 -16.70
CA GLU A 56 7.29 26.54 -17.40
C GLU A 56 7.57 27.79 -18.26
N ASP A 57 8.85 28.15 -18.45
CA ASP A 57 9.30 29.37 -19.13
C ASP A 57 8.74 30.67 -18.51
N LEU A 58 8.45 30.69 -17.20
CA LEU A 58 7.95 31.86 -16.48
C LEU A 58 9.04 32.60 -15.71
N ALA A 59 9.22 33.88 -16.01
CA ALA A 59 10.06 34.77 -15.23
C ALA A 59 9.40 35.11 -13.88
N LEU A 60 10.13 34.97 -12.76
CA LEU A 60 9.59 35.20 -11.41
C LEU A 60 8.83 36.53 -11.25
N GLU A 61 9.31 37.62 -11.85
CA GLU A 61 8.69 38.95 -11.79
C GLU A 61 7.29 39.03 -12.41
N ASP A 62 6.95 38.10 -13.31
CA ASP A 62 5.64 37.99 -13.95
C ASP A 62 4.74 36.94 -13.29
N THR A 63 5.22 36.28 -12.23
CA THR A 63 4.47 35.21 -11.56
C THR A 63 3.65 35.69 -10.37
N SER A 64 2.53 35.00 -10.16
CA SER A 64 1.66 35.12 -8.99
C SER A 64 1.74 33.84 -8.19
N ILE A 65 2.13 33.97 -6.91
CA ILE A 65 2.35 32.83 -6.03
C ILE A 65 1.44 32.97 -4.81
N VAL A 66 0.75 31.89 -4.45
CA VAL A 66 -0.07 31.81 -3.26
C VAL A 66 0.56 30.86 -2.26
N LEU A 67 0.89 31.37 -1.08
CA LEU A 67 1.32 30.53 0.04
C LEU A 67 0.11 30.21 0.91
N LEU A 68 -0.22 28.93 1.12
CA LEU A 68 -1.18 28.52 2.13
C LEU A 68 -0.42 28.26 3.44
N ALA A 69 -0.51 29.18 4.40
CA ALA A 69 0.36 29.19 5.59
C ALA A 69 -0.38 28.76 6.86
N GLY A 70 0.08 27.66 7.45
CA GLY A 70 -0.28 27.22 8.79
C GLY A 70 0.39 28.03 9.91
N ALA A 71 0.02 27.73 11.15
CA ALA A 71 0.56 28.40 12.33
C ALA A 71 1.87 27.80 12.87
N GLY A 72 2.20 26.57 12.48
CA GLY A 72 3.39 25.83 12.96
C GLY A 72 4.65 26.08 12.14
N ASP A 73 5.67 25.26 12.40
CA ASP A 73 7.00 25.39 11.77
C ASP A 73 6.94 25.26 10.25
N ASN A 74 6.12 24.35 9.72
CA ASN A 74 5.92 24.21 8.27
C ASN A 74 5.43 25.52 7.62
N GLY A 75 4.51 26.23 8.29
CA GLY A 75 4.06 27.56 7.86
C GLY A 75 5.19 28.60 7.92
N GLY A 76 6.12 28.44 8.87
CA GLY A 76 7.35 29.23 8.96
C GLY A 76 8.31 29.00 7.79
N ASP A 77 8.54 27.74 7.40
CA ASP A 77 9.33 27.37 6.23
C ASP A 77 8.76 28.02 4.96
N GLY A 78 7.44 27.86 4.77
CA GLY A 78 6.72 28.48 3.66
C GLY A 78 6.79 30.01 3.67
N LEU A 79 6.67 30.67 4.83
CA LEU A 79 6.77 32.13 4.94
C LEU A 79 8.16 32.65 4.61
N PHE A 80 9.23 31.96 5.03
CA PHE A 80 10.58 32.35 4.68
C PHE A 80 10.89 32.10 3.20
N ALA A 81 10.38 31.01 2.63
CA ALA A 81 10.50 30.74 1.20
C ALA A 81 9.78 31.81 0.36
N ALA A 82 8.54 32.12 0.74
CA ALA A 82 7.74 33.19 0.15
C ALA A 82 8.41 34.57 0.27
N ALA A 83 9.12 34.83 1.38
CA ALA A 83 9.88 36.06 1.56
C ALA A 83 11.07 36.15 0.60
N ALA A 84 11.75 35.03 0.32
CA ALA A 84 12.84 34.97 -0.65
C ALA A 84 12.32 35.20 -2.08
N LEU A 85 11.24 34.51 -2.48
CA LEU A 85 10.60 34.68 -3.79
C LEU A 85 10.10 36.12 -4.02
N ALA A 86 9.50 36.74 -2.99
CA ALA A 86 9.06 38.13 -3.07
C ALA A 86 10.23 39.12 -3.20
N GLN A 87 11.38 38.84 -2.57
CA GLN A 87 12.59 39.67 -2.72
C GLN A 87 13.17 39.59 -4.14
N GLU A 88 12.96 38.47 -4.83
CA GLU A 88 13.36 38.26 -6.22
C GLU A 88 12.34 38.80 -7.24
N GLY A 89 11.21 39.36 -6.77
CA GLY A 89 10.26 40.11 -7.60
C GLY A 89 8.91 39.43 -7.81
N ALA A 90 8.71 38.20 -7.31
CA ALA A 90 7.43 37.50 -7.48
C ALA A 90 6.27 38.17 -6.71
N ALA A 91 5.07 38.14 -7.29
CA ALA A 91 3.87 38.65 -6.63
C ALA A 91 3.30 37.58 -5.66
N VAL A 92 3.76 37.61 -4.41
CA VAL A 92 3.39 36.59 -3.41
C VAL A 92 2.29 37.06 -2.45
N THR A 93 1.25 36.24 -2.28
CA THR A 93 0.21 36.43 -1.27
C THR A 93 0.11 35.22 -0.34
N ALA A 94 0.29 35.43 0.96
CA ALA A 94 0.09 34.40 1.97
C ALA A 94 -1.36 34.38 2.45
N VAL A 95 -2.01 33.22 2.35
CA VAL A 95 -3.32 32.93 2.93
C VAL A 95 -3.09 32.26 4.28
N ALA A 96 -3.37 32.97 5.37
CA ALA A 96 -3.24 32.45 6.72
C ALA A 96 -4.45 31.59 7.07
N VAL A 97 -4.22 30.28 7.27
CA VAL A 97 -5.28 29.30 7.57
C VAL A 97 -5.50 29.09 9.07
N GLY A 98 -4.56 29.58 9.89
CA GLY A 98 -4.63 29.57 11.35
C GLY A 98 -4.81 30.96 11.97
N ARG A 99 -4.92 30.99 13.30
CA ARG A 99 -5.08 32.24 14.08
C ARG A 99 -3.79 33.03 14.24
N THR A 100 -2.65 32.36 14.05
CA THR A 100 -1.31 32.92 14.18
C THR A 100 -0.46 32.45 13.02
N LEU A 101 0.66 33.11 12.81
CA LEU A 101 1.70 32.75 11.86
C LEU A 101 3.04 32.74 12.59
N HIS A 102 4.01 32.01 12.06
CA HIS A 102 5.38 32.03 12.57
C HIS A 102 5.93 33.47 12.57
N GLU A 103 6.35 33.97 13.73
CA GLU A 103 6.60 35.40 13.96
C GLU A 103 7.74 35.94 13.08
N GLU A 104 8.90 35.26 13.09
CA GLU A 104 10.06 35.71 12.31
C GLU A 104 9.83 35.55 10.79
N GLY A 105 9.13 34.48 10.40
CA GLY A 105 8.76 34.20 9.01
C GLY A 105 7.86 35.28 8.45
N PHE A 106 6.79 35.61 9.19
CA PHE A 106 5.86 36.67 8.84
C PHE A 106 6.55 38.04 8.76
N ALA A 107 7.42 38.36 9.72
CA ALA A 107 8.16 39.63 9.70
C ALA A 107 9.09 39.76 8.49
N ALA A 108 9.74 38.67 8.06
CA ALA A 108 10.54 38.64 6.84
C ALA A 108 9.68 38.79 5.58
N PHE A 109 8.54 38.09 5.51
CA PHE A 109 7.63 38.12 4.38
C PHE A 109 7.01 39.52 4.16
N VAL A 110 6.53 40.17 5.22
CA VAL A 110 5.99 41.53 5.14
C VAL A 110 7.07 42.54 4.73
N ARG A 111 8.31 42.37 5.23
CA ARG A 111 9.43 43.23 4.83
C ARG A 111 9.79 43.09 3.35
N ALA A 112 9.60 41.90 2.80
CA ALA A 112 9.78 41.61 1.37
C ALA A 112 8.65 42.19 0.49
N GLY A 113 7.60 42.78 1.08
CA GLY A 113 6.46 43.34 0.34
C GLY A 113 5.33 42.34 0.09
N GLY A 114 5.37 41.17 0.72
CA GLY A 114 4.32 40.15 0.63
C GLY A 114 2.98 40.63 1.19
N LYS A 115 1.88 40.13 0.62
CA LYS A 115 0.51 40.43 1.05
C LYS A 115 -0.05 39.29 1.89
N VAL A 116 -0.86 39.59 2.90
CA VAL A 116 -1.47 38.56 3.75
C VAL A 116 -2.99 38.66 3.73
N LEU A 117 -3.64 37.53 3.44
CA LEU A 117 -5.08 37.33 3.54
C LEU A 117 -5.37 36.40 4.72
N VAL A 118 -6.15 36.89 5.68
CA VAL A 118 -6.49 36.15 6.89
C VAL A 118 -7.89 35.56 6.78
N LEU A 119 -8.03 34.26 7.09
CA LEU A 119 -9.31 33.56 6.97
C LEU A 119 -10.04 33.38 8.31
N ASP A 120 -9.32 33.26 9.42
CA ASP A 120 -9.93 33.10 10.75
C ASP A 120 -10.36 34.46 11.33
N PRO A 121 -11.65 34.68 11.67
CA PRO A 121 -12.12 35.89 12.34
C PRO A 121 -11.41 36.21 13.66
N GLU A 122 -10.96 35.19 14.37
CA GLU A 122 -10.28 35.29 15.66
C GLU A 122 -8.76 35.38 15.53
N ALA A 123 -8.25 35.61 14.32
CA ALA A 123 -6.80 35.71 14.10
C ALA A 123 -6.18 36.89 14.84
N GLY A 124 -5.04 36.62 15.47
CA GLY A 124 -4.20 37.59 16.19
C GLY A 124 -2.96 38.00 15.40
N ILE A 125 -3.06 38.10 14.06
CA ILE A 125 -1.90 38.41 13.19
C ILE A 125 -1.69 39.93 13.12
N PRO A 126 -0.52 40.47 13.55
CA PRO A 126 -0.30 41.90 13.61
C PRO A 126 -0.44 42.60 12.25
N GLY A 127 -1.22 43.69 12.20
CA GLY A 127 -1.40 44.49 10.99
C GLY A 127 -2.41 43.91 9.98
N CYS A 128 -3.03 42.77 10.28
CA CYS A 128 -4.10 42.18 9.47
C CYS A 128 -5.49 42.47 10.08
N ALA A 129 -6.53 42.46 9.24
CA ALA A 129 -7.91 42.63 9.69
C ALA A 129 -8.38 41.38 10.46
N SER A 130 -9.05 41.58 11.61
CA SER A 130 -9.67 40.54 12.44
C SER A 130 -11.03 41.00 12.98
N GLY A 131 -11.76 40.13 13.67
CA GLY A 131 -13.06 40.43 14.29
C GLY A 131 -14.20 40.58 13.29
N PHE A 132 -14.09 39.93 12.12
CA PHE A 132 -15.08 39.98 11.05
C PHE A 132 -16.19 38.94 11.22
N SER A 133 -17.32 39.16 10.55
CA SER A 133 -18.49 38.28 10.61
C SER A 133 -18.26 36.94 9.89
N ALA A 134 -19.10 35.94 10.19
CA ALA A 134 -19.09 34.66 9.48
C ALA A 134 -19.35 34.80 7.96
N GLY A 135 -20.18 35.76 7.56
CA GLY A 135 -20.41 36.06 6.14
C GLY A 135 -19.16 36.58 5.45
N GLU A 136 -18.47 37.54 6.08
CA GLU A 136 -17.17 38.05 5.59
C GLU A 136 -16.09 36.96 5.59
N ALA A 137 -16.11 36.03 6.56
CA ALA A 137 -15.19 34.89 6.57
C ALA A 137 -15.41 33.98 5.34
N GLY A 138 -16.67 33.72 4.98
CA GLY A 138 -17.02 32.99 3.75
C GLY A 138 -16.59 33.72 2.48
N GLU A 139 -16.78 35.03 2.40
CA GLU A 139 -16.30 35.85 1.27
C GLU A 139 -14.77 35.82 1.15
N ARG A 140 -14.05 35.89 2.28
CA ARG A 140 -12.59 35.78 2.29
C ARG A 140 -12.10 34.41 1.87
N LEU A 141 -12.76 33.33 2.30
CA LEU A 141 -12.45 31.98 1.85
C LEU A 141 -12.64 31.86 0.32
N GLN A 142 -13.76 32.35 -0.20
CA GLN A 142 -14.00 32.36 -1.65
C GLN A 142 -12.96 33.19 -2.41
N ALA A 143 -12.53 34.32 -1.84
CA ALA A 143 -11.47 35.14 -2.41
C ALA A 143 -10.12 34.41 -2.39
N ALA A 144 -9.79 33.68 -1.32
CA ALA A 144 -8.58 32.87 -1.23
C ALA A 144 -8.57 31.73 -2.26
N VAL A 145 -9.68 31.00 -2.39
CA VAL A 145 -9.83 29.96 -3.42
C VAL A 145 -9.66 30.58 -4.80
N SER A 146 -10.36 31.68 -5.10
CA SER A 146 -10.24 32.33 -6.41
C SER A 146 -8.84 32.86 -6.71
N LEU A 147 -8.11 33.30 -5.68
CA LEU A 147 -6.72 33.74 -5.81
C LEU A 147 -5.80 32.55 -6.09
N ALA A 148 -5.93 31.47 -5.33
CA ALA A 148 -5.14 30.24 -5.48
C ALA A 148 -5.37 29.61 -6.86
N SER A 149 -6.62 29.41 -7.29
CA SER A 149 -6.94 28.80 -8.59
C SER A 149 -6.52 29.64 -9.81
N LYS A 150 -6.16 30.91 -9.63
CA LYS A 150 -5.66 31.80 -10.70
C LYS A 150 -4.16 32.12 -10.57
N SER A 151 -3.51 31.53 -9.57
CA SER A 151 -2.08 31.69 -9.37
C SER A 151 -1.30 30.78 -10.32
N HIS A 152 -0.02 31.05 -10.51
CA HIS A 152 0.86 30.15 -11.25
C HIS A 152 1.36 29.03 -10.33
N LEU A 153 1.57 29.34 -9.04
CA LEU A 153 2.07 28.39 -8.06
C LEU A 153 1.36 28.55 -6.72
N ILE A 154 0.91 27.43 -6.15
CA ILE A 154 0.51 27.28 -4.76
C ILE A 154 1.68 26.65 -4.00
N ILE A 155 2.13 27.30 -2.94
CA ILE A 155 3.03 26.70 -1.94
C ILE A 155 2.15 26.22 -0.79
N ASP A 156 2.03 24.91 -0.61
CA ASP A 156 1.29 24.29 0.47
C ASP A 156 2.16 24.12 1.71
N ALA A 157 1.93 24.98 2.70
CA ALA A 157 2.55 24.93 4.00
C ALA A 157 1.48 24.98 5.12
N MET A 158 0.27 24.44 4.85
CA MET A 158 -0.82 24.48 5.82
C MET A 158 -0.54 23.57 7.01
N THR A 159 -0.03 22.37 6.72
CA THR A 159 0.20 21.30 7.69
C THR A 159 1.48 20.55 7.32
N GLY A 160 2.21 20.00 8.30
CA GLY A 160 3.34 19.10 8.08
C GLY A 160 3.18 17.88 8.98
N ILE A 161 4.29 17.31 9.47
CA ILE A 161 4.32 16.17 10.42
C ILE A 161 3.62 16.40 11.79
N GLY A 162 2.96 17.54 12.00
CA GLY A 162 2.31 17.93 13.25
C GLY A 162 0.82 17.61 13.36
N ILE A 163 0.18 17.18 12.27
CA ILE A 163 -1.26 16.90 12.25
C ILE A 163 -1.49 15.43 11.94
N HIS A 164 -2.43 14.82 12.67
CA HIS A 164 -2.87 13.45 12.46
C HIS A 164 -4.33 13.40 12.03
N GLY A 165 -4.61 12.57 11.01
CA GLY A 165 -5.95 12.32 10.49
C GLY A 165 -6.53 13.45 9.63
N VAL A 166 -7.86 13.44 9.46
CA VAL A 166 -8.59 14.33 8.55
C VAL A 166 -8.35 15.81 8.89
N LEU A 167 -8.10 16.64 7.86
CA LEU A 167 -8.11 18.09 8.01
C LEU A 167 -9.45 18.58 8.57
N ARG A 168 -9.41 19.65 9.35
CA ARG A 168 -10.62 20.28 9.92
C ARG A 168 -10.62 21.79 9.71
N GLY A 169 -11.80 22.39 9.72
CA GLY A 169 -11.96 23.84 9.67
C GLY A 169 -11.47 24.45 8.36
N ILE A 170 -10.76 25.58 8.43
CA ILE A 170 -10.31 26.36 7.27
C ILE A 170 -9.37 25.56 6.36
N PRO A 171 -8.34 24.85 6.84
CA PRO A 171 -7.50 23.99 5.99
C PRO A 171 -8.32 22.98 5.19
N ALA A 172 -9.28 22.29 5.82
CA ALA A 172 -10.13 21.32 5.13
C ALA A 172 -11.00 21.95 4.05
N ALA A 173 -11.56 23.13 4.31
CA ALA A 173 -12.38 23.85 3.34
C ALA A 173 -11.56 24.32 2.13
N LEU A 174 -10.31 24.73 2.33
CA LEU A 174 -9.39 25.06 1.24
C LEU A 174 -8.99 23.81 0.44
N ALA A 175 -8.58 22.74 1.11
CA ALA A 175 -8.21 21.49 0.46
C ALA A 175 -9.38 20.89 -0.33
N SER A 176 -10.59 20.94 0.21
CA SER A 176 -11.81 20.49 -0.49
C SER A 176 -12.14 21.34 -1.72
N ALA A 177 -11.77 22.63 -1.74
CA ALA A 177 -12.03 23.53 -2.85
C ALA A 177 -10.93 23.53 -3.92
N LEU A 178 -9.69 23.19 -3.55
CA LEU A 178 -8.50 23.29 -4.41
C LEU A 178 -7.89 21.92 -4.77
N GLY A 179 -8.20 20.88 -4.02
CA GLY A 179 -7.61 19.54 -4.13
C GLY A 179 -8.66 18.44 -4.29
N LEU A 180 -8.41 17.30 -3.66
CA LEU A 180 -9.21 16.08 -3.78
C LEU A 180 -9.71 15.59 -2.41
N ASP A 181 -10.68 14.68 -2.38
CA ASP A 181 -11.25 14.12 -1.15
C ASP A 181 -11.15 12.60 -1.12
N GLY A 182 -10.11 12.09 -0.45
CA GLY A 182 -9.90 10.66 -0.22
C GLY A 182 -9.62 9.79 -1.46
N GLU A 183 -9.55 10.39 -2.65
CA GLU A 183 -9.28 9.72 -3.91
C GLU A 183 -7.87 10.02 -4.43
N VAL A 184 -7.28 9.06 -5.14
CA VAL A 184 -5.99 9.26 -5.83
C VAL A 184 -6.20 10.15 -7.05
N PRO A 185 -5.21 10.98 -7.44
CA PRO A 185 -5.31 11.74 -8.68
C PRO A 185 -5.45 10.80 -9.89
N ASP A 186 -6.33 11.16 -10.84
CA ASP A 186 -6.53 10.41 -12.09
C ASP A 186 -5.25 10.38 -12.95
N GLU A 187 -4.39 11.38 -12.80
CA GLU A 187 -3.10 11.45 -13.47
C GLU A 187 -2.03 10.79 -12.60
N SER A 188 -1.33 9.78 -13.14
CA SER A 188 -0.14 9.25 -12.47
C SER A 188 0.90 10.36 -12.30
N ALA A 189 1.49 10.48 -11.10
CA ALA A 189 2.64 11.32 -10.82
C ALA A 189 3.89 10.79 -11.55
N LEU A 190 3.92 10.91 -12.88
CA LEU A 190 5.03 10.49 -13.71
C LEU A 190 6.09 11.60 -13.70
N PRO A 191 7.36 11.31 -13.31
CA PRO A 191 8.43 12.26 -13.50
C PRO A 191 8.62 12.56 -14.98
N GLY A 192 8.88 13.83 -15.28
CA GLY A 192 9.15 14.28 -16.65
C GLY A 192 7.91 14.43 -17.53
N ARG A 193 6.74 14.69 -16.94
CA ARG A 193 5.62 15.22 -17.73
C ARG A 193 6.06 16.52 -18.39
N GLU A 194 5.88 16.63 -19.72
CA GLU A 194 5.87 17.95 -20.34
C GLU A 194 4.80 18.78 -19.60
N SER A 195 5.17 20.01 -19.23
CA SER A 195 4.24 21.03 -18.73
C SER A 195 2.86 20.84 -19.36
N SER A 196 1.81 20.66 -18.56
CA SER A 196 0.46 20.77 -19.13
C SER A 196 0.15 22.17 -19.63
N GLY A 197 0.89 23.16 -19.13
CA GLY A 197 0.47 24.56 -19.09
C GLY A 197 -0.74 24.79 -18.18
N ASP A 198 -1.13 23.79 -17.36
CA ASP A 198 -2.28 23.90 -16.46
C ASP A 198 -1.81 24.43 -15.11
N PHE A 199 -2.20 25.67 -14.83
CA PHE A 199 -1.99 26.33 -13.53
C PHE A 199 -3.24 26.21 -12.64
N PRO A 200 -3.06 26.24 -11.30
CA PRO A 200 -1.80 26.42 -10.58
C PRO A 200 -1.00 25.12 -10.46
N LEU A 201 0.34 25.24 -10.48
CA LEU A 201 1.21 24.20 -9.94
C LEU A 201 1.11 24.19 -8.41
N VAL A 202 1.37 23.04 -7.78
CA VAL A 202 1.37 22.87 -6.32
C VAL A 202 2.72 22.34 -5.85
N LEU A 203 3.36 23.08 -4.94
CA LEU A 203 4.57 22.70 -4.22
C LEU A 203 4.22 22.44 -2.76
N ALA A 204 4.31 21.19 -2.31
CA ALA A 204 4.14 20.86 -0.90
C ALA A 204 5.44 21.05 -0.12
N VAL A 205 5.31 21.66 1.06
CA VAL A 205 6.39 21.84 2.03
C VAL A 205 6.32 20.70 3.03
N ASP A 206 7.38 19.92 3.09
CA ASP A 206 7.56 18.68 3.87
C ASP A 206 6.72 17.47 3.43
N THR A 207 5.39 17.63 3.45
CA THR A 207 4.39 16.62 3.07
C THR A 207 3.14 17.32 2.53
N PRO A 208 2.43 16.77 1.52
CA PRO A 208 1.16 17.33 1.07
C PRO A 208 0.15 17.43 2.22
N SER A 209 -0.51 18.59 2.37
CA SER A 209 -1.43 18.78 3.49
C SER A 209 -2.67 17.91 3.37
N GLY A 210 -2.99 17.19 4.45
CA GLY A 210 -4.18 16.34 4.56
C GLY A 210 -3.95 14.86 4.28
N VAL A 211 -2.72 14.45 3.98
CA VAL A 211 -2.32 13.04 3.86
C VAL A 211 -1.99 12.43 5.22
N GLY A 212 -2.13 11.12 5.34
CA GLY A 212 -1.64 10.35 6.47
C GLY A 212 -0.13 10.20 6.41
N VAL A 213 0.60 11.02 7.15
CA VAL A 213 2.07 11.11 7.12
C VAL A 213 2.76 9.77 7.38
N ASP A 214 2.33 9.04 8.41
CA ASP A 214 3.00 7.81 8.85
C ASP A 214 2.40 6.53 8.24
N ASP A 215 1.20 6.60 7.66
CA ASP A 215 0.45 5.43 7.17
C ASP A 215 0.12 5.46 5.66
N GLY A 216 0.41 6.58 4.98
CA GLY A 216 0.15 6.78 3.56
C GLY A 216 -1.34 6.91 3.20
N SER A 217 -2.24 7.07 4.16
CA SER A 217 -3.68 7.16 3.89
C SER A 217 -4.11 8.51 3.31
N LEU A 218 -5.28 8.52 2.66
CA LEU A 218 -5.98 9.76 2.26
C LEU A 218 -7.31 9.86 3.03
N PRO A 219 -7.28 10.37 4.28
CA PRO A 219 -8.43 10.26 5.19
C PRO A 219 -9.59 11.22 4.86
N GLY A 220 -9.40 12.17 3.95
CA GLY A 220 -10.41 13.12 3.51
C GLY A 220 -9.84 14.17 2.56
N PRO A 221 -10.26 15.44 2.67
CA PRO A 221 -9.73 16.52 1.82
C PRO A 221 -8.22 16.71 2.00
N TYR A 222 -7.49 16.71 0.89
CA TYR A 222 -6.06 16.93 0.82
C TYR A 222 -5.68 17.68 -0.46
N LEU A 223 -4.46 18.20 -0.53
CA LEU A 223 -3.98 18.94 -1.69
C LEU A 223 -2.86 18.15 -2.41
N PRO A 224 -3.13 17.51 -3.56
CA PRO A 224 -2.11 16.82 -4.34
C PRO A 224 -1.01 17.79 -4.80
N ALA A 225 0.24 17.36 -4.73
CA ALA A 225 1.40 18.15 -5.11
C ALA A 225 1.95 17.74 -6.48
N ASN A 226 2.44 18.71 -7.24
CA ASN A 226 3.30 18.43 -8.40
C ASN A 226 4.73 18.09 -7.93
N VAL A 227 5.20 18.77 -6.88
CA VAL A 227 6.49 18.53 -6.23
C VAL A 227 6.31 18.63 -4.71
N THR A 228 6.91 17.72 -3.96
CA THR A 228 7.03 17.79 -2.49
C THR A 228 8.49 17.95 -2.12
N VAL A 229 8.84 19.02 -1.42
CA VAL A 229 10.17 19.18 -0.84
C VAL A 229 10.12 18.64 0.58
N THR A 230 10.72 17.49 0.81
CA THR A 230 10.75 16.83 2.12
C THR A 230 12.10 17.05 2.80
N PHE A 231 12.06 17.29 4.11
CA PHE A 231 13.26 17.68 4.83
C PHE A 231 13.84 16.54 5.66
N GLY A 232 15.14 16.39 5.54
CA GLY A 232 15.91 15.51 6.38
C GLY A 232 15.86 14.06 5.94
N ALA A 233 14.68 13.44 6.03
CA ALA A 233 14.37 12.08 5.63
C ALA A 233 13.00 12.04 4.95
N MET A 234 12.79 11.00 4.14
CA MET A 234 11.46 10.67 3.62
C MET A 234 10.52 10.31 4.77
N LYS A 235 9.25 10.67 4.62
CA LYS A 235 8.15 10.25 5.50
C LYS A 235 7.40 9.11 4.81
N PRO A 236 6.74 8.19 5.55
CA PRO A 236 6.06 7.04 4.96
C PRO A 236 5.05 7.41 3.86
N CYS A 237 4.36 8.55 3.96
CA CYS A 237 3.44 9.02 2.91
C CYS A 237 4.09 9.25 1.53
N ALA A 238 5.41 9.47 1.47
CA ALA A 238 6.13 9.61 0.20
C ALA A 238 6.25 8.27 -0.54
N VAL A 239 6.21 7.14 0.17
CA VAL A 239 6.45 5.79 -0.39
C VAL A 239 5.23 4.87 -0.31
N LEU A 240 4.31 5.14 0.62
CA LEU A 240 3.11 4.33 0.84
C LEU A 240 1.92 4.83 0.01
N PRO A 241 1.19 3.92 -0.65
CA PRO A 241 -0.08 4.24 -1.27
C PRO A 241 -1.20 4.39 -0.21
N PRO A 242 -2.28 5.14 -0.51
CA PRO A 242 -2.48 5.95 -1.72
C PRO A 242 -1.75 7.31 -1.76
N ALA A 243 -1.21 7.81 -0.65
CA ALA A 243 -0.64 9.16 -0.57
C ALA A 243 0.57 9.40 -1.48
N THR A 244 1.39 8.38 -1.76
CA THR A 244 2.53 8.49 -2.67
C THR A 244 2.11 9.02 -4.06
N PHE A 245 0.92 8.64 -4.55
CA PHE A 245 0.41 9.08 -5.85
C PHE A 245 -0.01 10.56 -5.86
N GLY A 246 -0.27 11.15 -4.69
CA GLY A 246 -0.58 12.56 -4.51
C GLY A 246 0.63 13.42 -4.11
N SER A 247 1.81 12.83 -3.95
CA SER A 247 3.01 13.53 -3.47
C SER A 247 3.86 14.14 -4.58
N GLY A 248 3.59 13.82 -5.84
CA GLY A 248 4.33 14.35 -6.98
C GLY A 248 5.80 13.93 -6.98
N ARG A 249 6.66 14.73 -7.63
CA ARG A 249 8.12 14.52 -7.55
C ARG A 249 8.61 14.84 -6.14
N ILE A 250 9.38 13.95 -5.53
CA ILE A 250 9.97 14.19 -4.21
C ILE A 250 11.34 14.83 -4.38
N GLU A 251 11.57 15.95 -3.72
CA GLU A 251 12.90 16.54 -3.53
C GLU A 251 13.31 16.42 -2.06
N LEU A 252 14.35 15.64 -1.78
CA LEU A 252 14.82 15.38 -0.41
C LEU A 252 15.99 16.29 -0.07
N VAL A 253 15.84 17.06 1.01
CA VAL A 253 16.88 17.95 1.55
C VAL A 253 17.61 17.25 2.70
N ASP A 254 18.83 16.75 2.49
CA ASP A 254 19.61 16.15 3.58
C ASP A 254 20.11 17.22 4.57
N PHE A 255 19.73 17.08 5.85
CA PHE A 255 20.20 17.92 6.95
C PHE A 255 21.44 17.38 7.67
N GLY A 256 21.91 16.17 7.31
CA GLY A 256 23.08 15.55 7.89
C GLY A 256 22.87 15.06 9.32
N PHE A 257 21.67 14.61 9.69
CA PHE A 257 21.47 13.91 10.97
C PHE A 257 21.96 12.47 10.92
N ASP A 258 22.28 11.94 12.10
CA ASP A 258 22.69 10.56 12.30
C ASP A 258 21.49 9.63 12.12
N ILE A 259 21.61 8.66 11.20
CA ILE A 259 20.56 7.68 10.87
C ILE A 259 20.99 6.24 11.22
N ASP A 260 22.24 6.04 11.62
CA ASP A 260 22.87 4.71 11.64
C ASP A 260 22.19 3.77 12.66
N ASP A 261 21.60 4.33 13.73
CA ASP A 261 20.96 3.60 14.82
C ASP A 261 19.42 3.75 14.85
N VAL A 262 18.81 4.25 13.76
CA VAL A 262 17.34 4.45 13.69
C VAL A 262 16.76 3.48 12.68
N GLU A 263 15.97 2.51 13.16
CA GLU A 263 15.23 1.61 12.27
C GLU A 263 14.17 2.39 11.48
N PRO A 264 14.13 2.26 10.15
CA PRO A 264 13.12 2.92 9.34
C PRO A 264 11.71 2.38 9.60
N ALA A 265 10.71 3.24 9.46
CA ALA A 265 9.32 2.84 9.56
C ALA A 265 8.83 2.09 8.32
N VAL A 266 9.43 2.41 7.16
CA VAL A 266 9.20 1.74 5.87
C VAL A 266 10.49 1.73 5.06
N GLU A 267 10.81 0.59 4.47
CA GLU A 267 11.94 0.43 3.54
C GLU A 267 11.44 0.19 2.12
N VAL A 268 12.05 0.87 1.16
CA VAL A 268 11.79 0.70 -0.27
C VAL A 268 12.79 -0.28 -0.83
N VAL A 269 12.31 -1.34 -1.47
CA VAL A 269 13.19 -2.34 -2.08
C VAL A 269 13.86 -1.76 -3.32
N ASP A 270 15.17 -1.94 -3.41
CA ASP A 270 16.00 -1.55 -4.54
C ASP A 270 16.81 -2.74 -5.10
N ASN A 271 17.76 -2.45 -6.01
CA ASN A 271 18.60 -3.48 -6.61
C ASN A 271 19.53 -4.14 -5.59
N THR A 272 20.13 -3.35 -4.69
CA THR A 272 21.07 -3.83 -3.68
C THR A 272 20.35 -4.81 -2.75
N PHE A 273 19.21 -4.40 -2.21
CA PHE A 273 18.35 -5.24 -1.37
C PHE A 273 17.91 -6.52 -2.10
N ALA A 274 17.47 -6.40 -3.36
CA ALA A 274 17.01 -7.57 -4.12
C ALA A 274 18.15 -8.55 -4.43
N SER A 275 19.39 -8.08 -4.51
CA SER A 275 20.56 -8.90 -4.83
C SER A 275 20.88 -9.91 -3.73
N ASP A 276 20.70 -9.52 -2.47
CA ASP A 276 20.95 -10.36 -1.29
C ASP A 276 19.96 -11.54 -1.23
N ALA A 277 18.74 -11.35 -1.74
CA ALA A 277 17.76 -12.43 -1.83
C ALA A 277 18.02 -13.43 -2.98
N VAL A 278 18.96 -13.16 -3.89
CA VAL A 278 19.26 -14.06 -5.02
C VAL A 278 20.48 -14.91 -4.71
N ARG A 279 20.26 -16.17 -4.33
CA ARG A 279 21.35 -17.14 -4.15
C ARG A 279 22.09 -17.41 -5.47
N LEU A 280 23.33 -16.94 -5.58
CA LEU A 280 24.18 -17.25 -6.73
C LEU A 280 24.57 -18.74 -6.77
N PRO A 281 24.51 -19.41 -7.94
CA PRO A 281 24.92 -20.82 -8.05
C PRO A 281 26.40 -21.05 -7.73
N HIS A 282 26.70 -22.04 -6.88
CA HIS A 282 28.07 -22.45 -6.55
C HIS A 282 28.53 -23.68 -7.38
N VAL A 283 29.85 -23.91 -7.47
CA VAL A 283 30.44 -25.02 -8.25
C VAL A 283 29.95 -26.41 -7.81
N ASP A 284 29.65 -26.56 -6.52
CA ASP A 284 29.20 -27.82 -5.91
C ASP A 284 27.68 -28.00 -5.93
N ASP A 285 26.94 -27.06 -6.55
CA ASP A 285 25.49 -27.11 -6.55
C ASP A 285 24.92 -28.27 -7.37
N GLY A 286 23.96 -28.98 -6.77
CA GLY A 286 23.08 -29.91 -7.44
C GLY A 286 21.65 -29.38 -7.52
N LYS A 287 20.77 -30.13 -8.21
CA LYS A 287 19.35 -29.76 -8.35
C LYS A 287 18.57 -29.65 -7.03
N TYR A 288 19.08 -30.20 -5.93
CA TYR A 288 18.45 -30.12 -4.61
C TYR A 288 19.01 -28.98 -3.75
N SER A 289 20.30 -28.64 -3.90
CA SER A 289 20.93 -27.55 -3.14
C SER A 289 20.53 -26.18 -3.67
N ARG A 290 20.10 -26.09 -4.93
CA ARG A 290 19.48 -24.91 -5.54
C ARG A 290 17.99 -24.76 -5.21
N GLY A 291 17.48 -25.51 -4.23
CA GLY A 291 16.09 -25.47 -3.82
C GLY A 291 15.15 -26.30 -4.69
N VAL A 292 14.10 -26.83 -4.05
CA VAL A 292 12.98 -27.51 -4.71
C VAL A 292 11.69 -26.82 -4.28
N VAL A 293 11.00 -26.22 -5.24
CA VAL A 293 9.68 -25.61 -5.01
C VAL A 293 8.57 -26.59 -5.35
N GLY A 294 7.65 -26.79 -4.41
CA GLY A 294 6.44 -27.61 -4.58
C GLY A 294 5.24 -26.75 -4.96
N LEU A 295 4.50 -27.16 -5.99
CA LEU A 295 3.36 -26.41 -6.50
C LEU A 295 2.08 -27.23 -6.38
N VAL A 296 1.08 -26.67 -5.68
CA VAL A 296 -0.31 -27.15 -5.66
C VAL A 296 -1.21 -26.06 -6.23
N THR A 297 -1.06 -25.81 -7.53
CA THR A 297 -1.71 -24.72 -8.26
C THR A 297 -2.43 -25.20 -9.52
N GLY A 298 -3.23 -24.33 -10.12
CA GLY A 298 -4.19 -24.63 -11.20
C GLY A 298 -5.36 -25.48 -10.73
N SER A 299 -6.33 -25.72 -11.61
CA SER A 299 -7.44 -26.64 -11.37
C SER A 299 -7.93 -27.21 -12.70
N GLN A 300 -8.96 -28.08 -12.69
CA GLN A 300 -9.59 -28.54 -13.94
C GLN A 300 -10.15 -27.36 -14.75
N ARG A 301 -10.68 -26.34 -14.07
CA ARG A 301 -11.27 -25.14 -14.67
C ARG A 301 -10.21 -24.11 -15.07
N TYR A 302 -9.18 -23.94 -14.26
CA TYR A 302 -8.13 -22.94 -14.45
C TYR A 302 -6.72 -23.59 -14.47
N PRO A 303 -6.42 -24.48 -15.44
CA PRO A 303 -5.12 -25.15 -15.51
C PRO A 303 -3.99 -24.19 -15.94
N GLY A 304 -4.31 -23.02 -16.50
CA GLY A 304 -3.33 -22.02 -16.93
C GLY A 304 -2.47 -21.48 -15.78
N ALA A 305 -3.05 -21.31 -14.58
CA ALA A 305 -2.31 -20.85 -13.41
C ALA A 305 -1.16 -21.81 -13.05
N ALA A 306 -1.40 -23.13 -13.12
CA ALA A 306 -0.34 -24.13 -12.91
C ALA A 306 0.83 -23.94 -13.87
N VAL A 307 0.54 -23.64 -15.14
CA VAL A 307 1.57 -23.41 -16.16
C VAL A 307 2.35 -22.12 -15.89
N LEU A 308 1.65 -21.03 -15.54
CA LEU A 308 2.29 -19.75 -15.26
C LEU A 308 3.18 -19.83 -14.03
N THR A 309 2.66 -20.34 -12.90
CA THR A 309 3.42 -20.52 -11.66
C THR A 309 4.63 -21.43 -11.87
N ALA A 310 4.46 -22.59 -12.55
CA ALA A 310 5.56 -23.51 -12.79
C ALA A 310 6.66 -22.92 -13.66
N ARG A 311 6.30 -22.18 -14.72
CA ARG A 311 7.28 -21.55 -15.60
C ARG A 311 7.98 -20.37 -14.93
N ALA A 312 7.27 -19.58 -14.13
CA ALA A 312 7.86 -18.50 -13.35
C ALA A 312 8.90 -19.06 -12.36
N ALA A 313 8.51 -20.07 -11.59
CA ALA A 313 9.39 -20.75 -10.65
C ALA A 313 10.66 -21.31 -11.33
N ALA A 314 10.51 -22.00 -12.47
CA ALA A 314 11.65 -22.56 -13.21
C ALA A 314 12.60 -21.49 -13.79
N ARG A 315 12.12 -20.26 -14.01
CA ARG A 315 12.92 -19.13 -14.49
C ARG A 315 13.59 -18.36 -13.37
N ALA A 316 13.18 -18.58 -12.13
CA ALA A 316 13.63 -17.89 -10.93
C ALA A 316 14.75 -18.62 -10.18
N ASN A 317 15.72 -19.20 -10.91
CA ASN A 317 16.95 -19.79 -10.36
C ASN A 317 16.78 -21.07 -9.47
N THR A 318 15.56 -21.58 -9.27
CA THR A 318 15.33 -22.82 -8.51
C THR A 318 15.94 -24.07 -9.19
N GLY A 319 16.38 -25.04 -8.39
CA GLY A 319 16.97 -26.28 -8.87
C GLY A 319 15.98 -27.28 -9.44
N MET A 320 14.75 -27.30 -8.91
CA MET A 320 13.71 -28.23 -9.37
C MET A 320 12.30 -27.73 -9.04
N VAL A 321 11.42 -27.81 -10.03
CA VAL A 321 9.98 -27.59 -9.85
C VAL A 321 9.29 -28.94 -9.68
N ARG A 322 8.58 -29.11 -8.56
CA ARG A 322 7.71 -30.26 -8.32
C ARG A 322 6.25 -29.84 -8.39
N TYR A 323 5.45 -30.54 -9.19
CA TYR A 323 4.05 -30.20 -9.41
C TYR A 323 3.09 -31.29 -8.92
N LEU A 324 2.05 -30.87 -8.19
CA LEU A 324 0.92 -31.69 -7.76
C LEU A 324 -0.40 -30.98 -8.12
N GLY A 325 -1.22 -31.63 -8.92
CA GLY A 325 -2.52 -31.09 -9.32
C GLY A 325 -3.31 -32.07 -10.18
N PRO A 326 -4.46 -31.66 -10.75
CA PRO A 326 -5.28 -32.52 -11.60
C PRO A 326 -4.57 -32.88 -12.91
N GLU A 327 -4.92 -34.02 -13.49
CA GLU A 327 -4.29 -34.58 -14.70
C GLU A 327 -4.22 -33.57 -15.86
N ARG A 328 -5.28 -32.79 -16.08
CA ARG A 328 -5.31 -31.75 -17.11
C ARG A 328 -4.19 -30.73 -16.93
N ALA A 329 -4.00 -30.26 -15.69
CA ALA A 329 -2.96 -29.28 -15.38
C ALA A 329 -1.57 -29.92 -15.44
N GLN A 330 -1.41 -31.17 -14.97
CA GLN A 330 -0.14 -31.92 -15.10
C GLN A 330 0.29 -32.03 -16.57
N ASN A 331 -0.63 -32.40 -17.47
CA ASN A 331 -0.35 -32.52 -18.90
C ASN A 331 0.05 -31.18 -19.53
N MET A 332 -0.59 -30.09 -19.12
CA MET A 332 -0.25 -28.75 -19.62
C MET A 332 1.08 -28.23 -19.07
N VAL A 333 1.38 -28.51 -17.81
CA VAL A 333 2.69 -28.18 -17.20
C VAL A 333 3.80 -28.94 -17.92
N LEU A 334 3.69 -30.25 -18.12
CA LEU A 334 4.71 -31.04 -18.83
C LEU A 334 4.89 -30.61 -20.30
N ALA A 335 3.81 -30.18 -20.96
CA ALA A 335 3.90 -29.67 -22.32
C ALA A 335 4.68 -28.34 -22.41
N ALA A 336 4.61 -27.50 -21.38
CA ALA A 336 5.25 -26.18 -21.35
C ALA A 336 6.60 -26.15 -20.61
N LEU A 337 6.81 -27.08 -19.69
CA LEU A 337 7.99 -27.23 -18.83
C LEU A 337 8.25 -28.75 -18.64
N PRO A 338 8.88 -29.43 -19.62
CA PRO A 338 9.14 -30.87 -19.55
C PRO A 338 10.10 -31.26 -18.41
N GLU A 339 10.84 -30.30 -17.86
CA GLU A 339 11.74 -30.47 -16.71
C GLU A 339 11.00 -30.59 -15.37
N ALA A 340 9.70 -30.28 -15.32
CA ALA A 340 8.89 -30.38 -14.12
C ALA A 340 8.75 -31.84 -13.65
N VAL A 341 8.83 -32.05 -12.33
CA VAL A 341 8.70 -33.38 -11.71
C VAL A 341 7.30 -33.53 -11.12
N LEU A 342 6.53 -34.50 -11.62
CA LEU A 342 5.20 -34.79 -11.10
C LEU A 342 5.26 -35.66 -9.83
N GLY A 343 4.37 -35.37 -8.88
CA GLY A 343 4.12 -36.22 -7.70
C GLY A 343 4.72 -35.70 -6.40
N LYS A 344 4.66 -36.52 -5.34
CA LYS A 344 5.08 -36.16 -3.98
C LYS A 344 6.60 -36.24 -3.78
N GLY A 345 7.11 -35.50 -2.80
CA GLY A 345 8.48 -35.66 -2.25
C GLY A 345 8.93 -34.44 -1.45
N HIS A 346 10.21 -34.43 -1.07
CA HIS A 346 10.86 -33.32 -0.35
C HIS A 346 10.91 -32.00 -1.13
N VAL A 347 10.39 -30.93 -0.53
CA VAL A 347 10.46 -29.56 -1.06
C VAL A 347 11.00 -28.63 0.02
N GLN A 348 11.62 -27.53 -0.39
CA GLN A 348 12.11 -26.46 0.47
C GLN A 348 11.09 -25.33 0.59
N SER A 349 10.15 -25.23 -0.34
CA SER A 349 9.01 -24.32 -0.23
C SER A 349 7.77 -24.86 -0.93
N TRP A 350 6.61 -24.30 -0.61
CA TRP A 350 5.34 -24.58 -1.27
C TRP A 350 4.71 -23.33 -1.88
N VAL A 351 3.98 -23.49 -2.97
CA VAL A 351 3.05 -22.49 -3.52
C VAL A 351 1.69 -23.14 -3.73
N VAL A 352 0.63 -22.56 -3.18
CA VAL A 352 -0.71 -23.11 -3.21
C VAL A 352 -1.76 -22.07 -3.58
N GLY A 353 -2.84 -22.51 -4.22
CA GLY A 353 -4.08 -21.73 -4.36
C GLY A 353 -4.26 -20.95 -5.66
N SER A 354 -3.20 -20.55 -6.35
CA SER A 354 -3.30 -19.92 -7.67
C SER A 354 -4.09 -20.80 -8.64
N GLY A 355 -5.16 -20.27 -9.24
CA GLY A 355 -6.09 -21.02 -10.12
C GLY A 355 -6.98 -22.07 -9.44
N VAL A 356 -7.03 -22.10 -8.11
CA VAL A 356 -8.00 -22.89 -7.34
C VAL A 356 -9.23 -22.00 -7.08
N PRO A 357 -10.47 -22.46 -7.36
CA PRO A 357 -11.68 -21.68 -7.05
C PRO A 357 -11.82 -21.44 -5.55
N SER A 358 -12.47 -20.34 -5.12
CA SER A 358 -12.88 -20.11 -3.72
C SER A 358 -13.96 -21.11 -3.26
N GLY A 359 -14.17 -21.31 -1.95
CA GLY A 359 -15.15 -22.26 -1.41
C GLY A 359 -16.61 -22.01 -1.84
N ASP A 360 -16.95 -20.78 -2.22
CA ASP A 360 -18.28 -20.37 -2.68
C ASP A 360 -18.51 -20.63 -4.18
N ALA A 361 -17.50 -21.15 -4.90
CA ALA A 361 -17.60 -21.39 -6.34
C ALA A 361 -18.25 -22.76 -6.64
N ASP A 362 -19.35 -22.75 -7.39
CA ASP A 362 -20.04 -23.97 -7.85
C ASP A 362 -19.11 -24.92 -8.65
N GLY A 363 -18.90 -26.15 -8.14
CA GLY A 363 -18.29 -27.24 -8.93
C GLY A 363 -17.62 -28.35 -8.09
N ALA A 364 -18.14 -29.58 -8.20
CA ALA A 364 -17.66 -30.79 -7.51
C ALA A 364 -16.21 -31.23 -7.85
N ASP A 365 -15.58 -30.64 -8.88
CA ASP A 365 -14.17 -30.89 -9.23
C ASP A 365 -13.18 -30.08 -8.37
N ALA A 366 -13.66 -29.14 -7.54
CA ALA A 366 -12.85 -28.30 -6.66
C ALA A 366 -12.35 -29.03 -5.38
N ASP A 367 -12.95 -30.18 -5.05
CA ASP A 367 -12.77 -30.84 -3.75
C ASP A 367 -11.37 -31.40 -3.53
N LEU A 368 -10.80 -32.18 -4.46
CA LEU A 368 -9.53 -32.89 -4.17
C LEU A 368 -8.34 -31.94 -4.02
N GLN A 369 -8.28 -30.90 -4.83
CA GLN A 369 -7.17 -29.94 -4.78
C GLN A 369 -7.28 -29.04 -3.54
N ARG A 370 -8.49 -28.56 -3.22
CA ARG A 370 -8.75 -27.86 -1.96
C ARG A 370 -8.47 -28.73 -0.75
N GLN A 371 -8.88 -30.00 -0.76
CA GLN A 371 -8.56 -30.96 0.31
C GLN A 371 -7.05 -31.15 0.47
N THR A 372 -6.30 -31.20 -0.63
CA THR A 372 -4.83 -31.28 -0.59
C THR A 372 -4.22 -30.04 0.04
N ILE A 373 -4.70 -28.85 -0.35
CA ILE A 373 -4.24 -27.57 0.20
C ILE A 373 -4.61 -27.47 1.68
N ALA A 374 -5.86 -27.74 2.05
CA ALA A 374 -6.32 -27.70 3.43
C ALA A 374 -5.55 -28.69 4.31
N ALA A 375 -5.27 -29.90 3.82
CA ALA A 375 -4.46 -30.86 4.54
C ALA A 375 -3.02 -30.37 4.74
N LEU A 376 -2.43 -29.69 3.75
CA LEU A 376 -1.11 -29.08 3.87
C LEU A 376 -1.13 -27.93 4.88
N LEU A 377 -2.07 -26.99 4.77
CA LEU A 377 -2.14 -25.79 5.61
C LEU A 377 -2.43 -26.10 7.08
N ARG A 378 -3.10 -27.22 7.40
CA ARG A 378 -3.28 -27.68 8.79
C ARG A 378 -1.97 -27.91 9.53
N HIS A 379 -0.88 -28.24 8.82
CA HIS A 379 0.43 -28.42 9.46
C HIS A 379 1.08 -27.10 9.90
N TYR A 380 0.55 -25.96 9.45
CA TYR A 380 1.02 -24.63 9.84
C TYR A 380 0.10 -23.97 10.88
N ALA A 381 -0.98 -24.63 11.30
CA ALA A 381 -1.91 -24.07 12.27
C ALA A 381 -1.26 -24.00 13.66
N LEU A 382 -1.30 -22.83 14.29
CA LEU A 382 -0.86 -22.63 15.67
C LEU A 382 -2.08 -22.66 16.60
N ASP A 383 -2.14 -23.67 17.47
CA ASP A 383 -3.21 -23.85 18.45
C ASP A 383 -2.77 -23.29 19.82
N GLY A 384 -3.21 -22.07 20.18
CA GLY A 384 -2.99 -21.49 21.51
C GLY A 384 -1.73 -20.63 21.66
N GLU A 385 -1.14 -20.58 22.86
CA GLU A 385 0.10 -19.84 23.13
C GLU A 385 1.29 -20.55 22.47
N PRO A 386 2.21 -19.82 21.80
CA PRO A 386 3.32 -20.42 21.07
C PRO A 386 4.18 -21.27 22.01
N ALA A 387 4.16 -22.59 21.79
CA ALA A 387 5.10 -23.50 22.40
C ALA A 387 6.44 -23.43 21.65
N VAL A 388 7.54 -23.43 22.38
CA VAL A 388 8.91 -23.30 21.82
C VAL A 388 9.28 -24.44 20.84
N ASP A 389 8.52 -25.54 20.84
CA ASP A 389 8.73 -26.74 20.01
C ASP A 389 7.50 -27.08 19.12
N ASP A 390 6.78 -26.07 18.60
CA ASP A 390 5.66 -26.34 17.68
C ASP A 390 6.16 -26.78 16.30
N ALA A 391 5.73 -27.96 15.86
CA ALA A 391 6.11 -28.57 14.58
C ALA A 391 5.72 -27.71 13.37
N ALA A 392 4.83 -26.73 13.54
CA ALA A 392 4.52 -25.74 12.50
C ALA A 392 5.75 -24.93 12.07
N TYR A 393 6.68 -24.62 12.98
CA TYR A 393 7.91 -23.88 12.66
C TYR A 393 8.95 -24.74 11.90
N ASP A 394 8.88 -26.07 12.00
CA ASP A 394 9.75 -26.98 11.25
C ASP A 394 9.29 -27.18 9.78
N MET A 395 8.11 -26.66 9.41
CA MET A 395 7.58 -26.81 8.06
C MET A 395 8.31 -25.88 7.07
N PRO A 396 8.52 -26.27 5.80
CA PRO A 396 9.09 -25.36 4.81
C PRO A 396 8.18 -24.12 4.59
N PRO A 397 8.72 -22.95 4.21
CA PRO A 397 7.91 -21.79 3.86
C PRO A 397 6.81 -22.10 2.81
N VAL A 398 5.65 -21.46 2.93
CA VAL A 398 4.51 -21.68 2.01
C VAL A 398 3.90 -20.37 1.57
N VAL A 399 3.71 -20.22 0.26
CA VAL A 399 2.98 -19.12 -0.37
C VAL A 399 1.52 -19.54 -0.58
N VAL A 400 0.59 -18.82 0.03
CA VAL A 400 -0.85 -19.02 -0.05
C VAL A 400 -1.47 -17.89 -0.86
N ASP A 401 -1.91 -18.20 -2.06
CA ASP A 401 -2.44 -17.23 -3.02
C ASP A 401 -3.89 -17.54 -3.39
N ALA A 402 -4.61 -16.51 -3.84
CA ALA A 402 -5.93 -16.61 -4.45
C ALA A 402 -6.92 -17.50 -3.68
N GLY A 403 -7.41 -18.57 -4.32
CA GLY A 403 -8.41 -19.46 -3.74
C GLY A 403 -7.88 -20.42 -2.68
N ALA A 404 -6.69 -20.21 -2.12
CA ALA A 404 -6.29 -20.87 -0.87
C ALA A 404 -6.41 -19.96 0.36
N LEU A 405 -6.62 -18.65 0.18
CA LEU A 405 -6.68 -17.68 1.29
C LEU A 405 -7.86 -17.95 2.25
N ASP A 406 -8.96 -18.51 1.75
CA ASP A 406 -10.11 -18.92 2.56
C ASP A 406 -9.87 -20.21 3.36
N LEU A 407 -8.83 -20.97 3.02
CA LEU A 407 -8.40 -22.18 3.71
C LEU A 407 -7.30 -21.93 4.76
N LEU A 408 -6.82 -20.69 4.87
CA LEU A 408 -5.76 -20.30 5.80
C LEU A 408 -6.24 -20.47 7.26
N PRO A 409 -5.48 -21.18 8.12
CA PRO A 409 -5.75 -21.23 9.55
C PRO A 409 -5.80 -19.83 10.16
N ASP A 410 -6.48 -19.70 11.31
CA ASP A 410 -6.63 -18.39 11.96
C ASP A 410 -5.31 -17.86 12.51
N ARG A 411 -4.38 -18.75 12.91
CA ARG A 411 -3.02 -18.41 13.35
C ARG A 411 -2.01 -19.36 12.69
N VAL A 412 -0.91 -18.80 12.21
CA VAL A 412 0.16 -19.45 11.48
C VAL A 412 1.52 -18.79 11.80
N PRO A 413 2.65 -19.47 11.60
CA PRO A 413 3.98 -18.86 11.76
C PRO A 413 4.32 -17.91 10.60
N GLY A 414 5.31 -17.03 10.81
CA GLY A 414 5.75 -16.03 9.84
C GLY A 414 6.25 -16.60 8.50
N GLN A 415 6.71 -17.86 8.45
CA GLN A 415 7.08 -18.51 7.19
C GLN A 415 5.89 -18.82 6.25
N VAL A 416 4.65 -18.61 6.71
CA VAL A 416 3.46 -18.62 5.85
C VAL A 416 3.30 -17.24 5.23
N VAL A 417 3.41 -17.18 3.91
CA VAL A 417 3.28 -15.96 3.11
C VAL A 417 1.91 -15.93 2.46
N ILE A 418 1.14 -14.86 2.69
CA ILE A 418 -0.12 -14.65 1.99
C ILE A 418 0.02 -13.54 0.94
N THR A 419 -0.54 -13.73 -0.25
CA THR A 419 -0.41 -12.79 -1.38
C THR A 419 -1.74 -12.21 -1.86
N PRO A 420 -2.60 -11.61 -1.01
CA PRO A 420 -3.91 -11.12 -1.44
C PRO A 420 -3.83 -9.85 -2.33
N HIS A 421 -4.76 -9.69 -3.25
CA HIS A 421 -5.14 -8.37 -3.78
C HIS A 421 -6.23 -7.72 -2.90
N ALA A 422 -6.61 -6.47 -3.17
CA ALA A 422 -7.56 -5.73 -2.32
C ALA A 422 -8.87 -6.48 -2.00
N GLY A 423 -9.55 -7.03 -3.01
CA GLY A 423 -10.75 -7.86 -2.79
C GLY A 423 -10.52 -9.15 -2.00
N GLU A 424 -9.40 -9.85 -2.22
CA GLU A 424 -9.01 -11.05 -1.45
C GLU A 424 -8.71 -10.70 0.01
N MET A 425 -8.01 -9.58 0.24
CA MET A 425 -7.69 -9.06 1.58
C MET A 425 -8.96 -8.72 2.35
N ALA A 426 -9.91 -8.00 1.71
CA ALA A 426 -11.19 -7.66 2.32
C ALA A 426 -11.97 -8.91 2.74
N ALA A 427 -12.03 -9.93 1.86
CA ALA A 427 -12.67 -11.20 2.18
C ALA A 427 -11.99 -11.94 3.35
N LEU A 428 -10.65 -11.96 3.38
CA LEU A 428 -9.87 -12.56 4.45
C LEU A 428 -10.11 -11.87 5.80
N LEU A 429 -10.04 -10.54 5.86
CA LEU A 429 -10.26 -9.77 7.09
C LEU A 429 -11.68 -9.98 7.63
N ASN A 430 -12.69 -9.96 6.75
CA ASN A 430 -14.07 -10.23 7.15
C ASN A 430 -14.25 -11.62 7.76
N ARG A 431 -13.60 -12.64 7.18
CA ARG A 431 -13.61 -14.02 7.71
C ARG A 431 -13.01 -14.07 9.12
N LEU A 432 -11.83 -13.48 9.30
CA LEU A 432 -11.08 -13.53 10.56
C LEU A 432 -11.79 -12.77 11.68
N GLU A 433 -12.35 -11.60 11.40
CA GLU A 433 -13.10 -10.81 12.38
C GLU A 433 -14.43 -11.48 12.76
N ALA A 434 -15.13 -12.10 11.80
CA ALA A 434 -16.34 -12.88 12.09
C ALA A 434 -16.05 -14.08 13.01
N GLY A 435 -14.94 -14.79 12.79
CA GLY A 435 -14.49 -15.88 13.64
C GLY A 435 -14.27 -15.43 15.10
N ARG A 436 -13.67 -14.26 15.29
CA ARG A 436 -13.44 -13.68 16.63
C ARG A 436 -14.72 -13.23 17.33
N ALA A 437 -15.66 -12.64 16.60
CA ALA A 437 -16.96 -12.24 17.14
C ALA A 437 -17.75 -13.46 17.65
N GLY A 438 -17.67 -14.60 16.95
CA GLY A 438 -18.25 -15.88 17.38
C GLY A 438 -17.67 -16.39 18.69
N THR A 439 -16.33 -16.42 18.83
CA THR A 439 -15.66 -16.88 20.07
C THR A 439 -15.98 -16.01 21.30
N ARG A 440 -16.16 -14.68 21.15
CA ARG A 440 -16.53 -13.80 22.26
C ARG A 440 -17.96 -14.01 22.76
N ALA A 441 -18.88 -14.43 21.89
CA ALA A 441 -20.26 -14.72 22.26
C ALA A 441 -20.38 -16.05 23.05
N ASP A 442 -19.53 -17.03 22.75
CA ASP A 442 -19.53 -18.33 23.43
C ASP A 442 -18.91 -18.25 24.85
N ASP A 443 -17.93 -17.37 25.06
CA ASP A 443 -17.34 -17.08 26.38
C ASP A 443 -18.26 -16.23 27.30
N ALA A 444 -19.34 -15.66 26.76
CA ALA A 444 -20.31 -14.85 27.50
C ALA A 444 -21.52 -15.65 28.06
N SER A 445 -21.40 -16.98 28.16
CA SER A 445 -22.39 -17.79 28.88
C SER A 445 -22.33 -17.52 30.39
N PRO A 446 -23.45 -17.22 31.07
CA PRO A 446 -23.42 -16.85 32.48
C PRO A 446 -23.00 -18.07 33.33
N LYS A 447 -21.87 -17.95 34.04
CA LYS A 447 -21.56 -18.81 35.18
C LYS A 447 -22.66 -18.65 36.24
N ALA A 448 -23.66 -19.52 36.19
CA ALA A 448 -24.64 -19.66 37.25
C ALA A 448 -23.95 -20.28 38.47
N GLY A 449 -23.65 -19.45 39.46
CA GLY A 449 -23.31 -19.90 40.81
C GLY A 449 -24.56 -20.20 41.64
N GLY A 450 -24.50 -21.21 42.51
CA GLY A 450 -25.38 -21.30 43.69
C GLY A 450 -25.79 -22.70 44.14
N TYR A 451 -24.98 -23.28 45.03
CA TYR A 451 -25.26 -24.28 46.08
C TYR A 451 -26.73 -24.70 46.39
N ALA A 452 -26.98 -26.01 46.51
CA ALA A 452 -27.34 -26.70 47.77
C ALA A 452 -27.71 -28.20 47.57
N GLY A 453 -27.29 -29.07 48.50
CA GLY A 453 -28.02 -30.31 48.85
C GLY A 453 -27.26 -31.64 48.73
N ALA A 454 -26.90 -32.22 49.88
CA ALA A 454 -26.22 -33.51 50.05
C ALA A 454 -27.13 -34.74 49.85
N ALA A 455 -26.56 -35.87 49.42
CA ALA A 455 -26.80 -37.23 49.98
C ALA A 455 -25.88 -38.30 49.33
N ASP A 456 -25.64 -39.34 50.11
CA ASP A 456 -24.67 -40.45 50.04
C ASP A 456 -24.81 -41.50 48.90
N ALA A 457 -23.84 -42.43 48.91
CA ALA A 457 -23.80 -43.83 48.38
C ALA A 457 -23.06 -44.02 47.05
N GLU A 458 -21.83 -44.58 47.06
CA GLU A 458 -21.43 -46.01 47.04
C GLU A 458 -21.27 -46.59 45.62
N ASP A 459 -20.11 -47.25 45.42
CA ASP A 459 -19.77 -48.35 44.50
C ASP A 459 -20.35 -48.40 43.07
N ALA A 460 -19.46 -48.51 42.07
CA ALA A 460 -19.17 -49.80 41.43
C ALA A 460 -18.26 -49.66 40.21
N HIS A 461 -17.36 -50.63 40.08
CA HIS A 461 -16.65 -51.04 38.89
C HIS A 461 -17.60 -51.22 37.68
N ASP A 462 -17.15 -50.87 36.47
CA ASP A 462 -17.03 -51.90 35.43
C ASP A 462 -16.14 -51.49 34.25
N THR A 463 -15.20 -52.40 33.98
CA THR A 463 -14.40 -52.52 32.77
C THR A 463 -15.16 -53.33 31.73
N VAL A 464 -15.28 -52.89 30.48
CA VAL A 464 -15.30 -53.81 29.33
C VAL A 464 -14.79 -53.11 28.08
N GLY A 465 -13.71 -53.63 27.50
CA GLY A 465 -13.39 -53.40 26.09
C GLY A 465 -14.01 -54.49 25.21
N PHE A 466 -14.08 -54.27 23.90
CA PHE A 466 -13.98 -55.37 22.95
C PHE A 466 -13.58 -54.87 21.56
N ASP A 467 -12.65 -55.63 20.98
CA ASP A 467 -12.12 -55.57 19.62
C ASP A 467 -13.18 -55.78 18.53
N GLY A 468 -12.80 -55.47 17.28
CA GLY A 468 -13.04 -56.42 16.19
C GLY A 468 -13.54 -55.87 14.85
N ASN A 469 -12.60 -55.43 14.01
CA ASN A 469 -12.23 -55.99 12.69
C ASN A 469 -13.28 -56.35 11.60
N ALA A 470 -12.86 -56.05 10.36
CA ALA A 470 -13.19 -56.70 9.07
C ALA A 470 -14.58 -56.38 8.46
N ASP A 471 -14.83 -56.36 7.15
CA ASP A 471 -14.11 -56.75 5.92
C ASP A 471 -14.97 -56.30 4.71
N SER A 472 -14.34 -56.25 3.53
CA SER A 472 -14.91 -56.47 2.18
C SER A 472 -16.00 -55.51 1.65
N GLY A 473 -16.07 -55.11 0.38
CA GLY A 473 -15.44 -55.51 -0.86
C GLY A 473 -16.43 -55.34 -2.02
N ILE A 474 -15.91 -55.01 -3.22
CA ILE A 474 -16.45 -55.37 -4.57
C ILE A 474 -17.75 -54.59 -4.96
N ASP A 475 -17.93 -53.98 -6.14
CA ASP A 475 -17.77 -54.51 -7.49
C ASP A 475 -17.76 -53.41 -8.59
N SER A 476 -17.52 -53.89 -9.81
CA SER A 476 -17.17 -53.25 -11.07
C SER A 476 -18.31 -53.21 -12.12
N ALA A 477 -18.21 -52.32 -13.13
CA ALA A 477 -18.69 -52.43 -14.54
C ALA A 477 -18.65 -51.01 -15.20
N SER A 478 -17.84 -50.68 -16.24
CA SER A 478 -17.91 -51.00 -17.69
C SER A 478 -19.33 -50.80 -18.27
N THR A 479 -19.65 -50.07 -19.35
CA THR A 479 -19.03 -49.77 -20.66
C THR A 479 -20.01 -48.85 -21.42
N GLY A 480 -19.57 -48.04 -22.39
CA GLY A 480 -20.50 -47.47 -23.39
C GLY A 480 -19.96 -46.35 -24.28
N THR A 481 -19.34 -46.73 -25.39
CA THR A 481 -18.92 -45.86 -26.51
C THR A 481 -20.10 -45.37 -27.36
N GLY A 482 -20.04 -44.14 -27.86
CA GLY A 482 -20.98 -43.63 -28.89
C GLY A 482 -20.46 -42.36 -29.59
N THR A 483 -19.93 -42.53 -30.79
CA THR A 483 -19.48 -41.51 -31.73
C THR A 483 -20.66 -40.85 -32.49
N GLY A 484 -20.59 -39.55 -32.76
CA GLY A 484 -21.45 -38.89 -33.74
C GLY A 484 -21.27 -37.37 -33.84
N SER A 485 -20.79 -36.91 -34.99
CA SER A 485 -20.85 -35.53 -35.52
C SER A 485 -20.92 -35.67 -37.05
N PRO A 486 -21.16 -34.61 -37.85
CA PRO A 486 -21.81 -33.32 -37.59
C PRO A 486 -22.92 -33.01 -38.64
N GLU A 487 -23.76 -32.00 -38.41
CA GLU A 487 -24.46 -31.32 -39.52
C GLU A 487 -24.50 -29.79 -39.32
N THR A 488 -24.33 -29.13 -40.47
CA THR A 488 -24.18 -27.71 -40.77
C THR A 488 -25.53 -26.99 -40.95
N ALA A 489 -25.61 -25.69 -40.64
CA ALA A 489 -26.36 -24.72 -41.47
C ALA A 489 -26.12 -23.25 -41.04
N GLU A 490 -25.45 -22.53 -41.95
CA GLU A 490 -25.78 -21.22 -42.52
C GLU A 490 -26.13 -19.96 -41.69
N SER A 491 -25.40 -18.92 -42.09
CA SER A 491 -25.51 -17.48 -41.90
C SER A 491 -26.87 -16.84 -42.22
N LYS A 492 -27.19 -15.75 -41.50
CA LYS A 492 -27.85 -14.54 -42.06
C LYS A 492 -27.40 -13.27 -41.33
N SER A 493 -27.29 -12.22 -42.13
CA SER A 493 -26.74 -10.88 -41.88
C SER A 493 -27.76 -9.85 -41.39
N ASP A 494 -27.19 -8.70 -41.00
CA ASP A 494 -27.73 -7.33 -40.94
C ASP A 494 -28.52 -6.85 -39.72
N GLY A 495 -28.11 -5.67 -39.22
CA GLY A 495 -28.88 -4.81 -38.35
C GLY A 495 -28.06 -3.88 -37.45
N THR A 496 -27.47 -2.82 -38.03
CA THR A 496 -27.04 -1.61 -37.32
C THR A 496 -28.23 -0.92 -36.65
N GLU A 497 -28.17 -0.63 -35.35
CA GLU A 497 -28.91 0.49 -34.74
C GLU A 497 -28.11 1.11 -33.57
N SER A 498 -27.84 2.40 -33.72
CA SER A 498 -27.53 3.34 -32.63
C SER A 498 -28.80 3.63 -31.83
N ASN A 499 -28.69 3.86 -30.52
CA ASN A 499 -29.37 4.98 -29.85
C ASN A 499 -28.94 5.12 -28.38
N THR A 500 -28.25 6.24 -28.12
CA THR A 500 -28.53 7.24 -27.07
C THR A 500 -29.39 6.83 -25.88
N VAL A 501 -28.79 6.89 -24.68
CA VAL A 501 -29.47 6.85 -23.38
C VAL A 501 -29.53 8.27 -22.82
N SER A 502 -30.75 8.73 -22.53
CA SER A 502 -31.06 10.04 -21.93
C SER A 502 -31.08 9.96 -20.40
N PHE A 503 -30.53 10.97 -19.73
CA PHE A 503 -30.58 11.17 -18.28
C PHE A 503 -31.96 11.71 -17.82
N PRO A 504 -32.46 11.36 -16.61
CA PRO A 504 -33.62 12.01 -16.02
C PRO A 504 -33.25 13.33 -15.35
N THR A 505 -34.07 14.33 -15.61
CA THR A 505 -34.05 15.70 -15.06
C THR A 505 -34.57 15.75 -13.63
N ALA A 506 -33.99 16.67 -12.85
CA ALA A 506 -34.37 17.06 -11.51
C ALA A 506 -35.81 17.61 -11.44
N ASP A 507 -36.51 17.28 -10.35
CA ASP A 507 -37.79 17.87 -9.98
C ASP A 507 -37.56 18.87 -8.83
N GLU A 508 -38.12 20.06 -9.00
CA GLU A 508 -38.04 21.19 -8.10
C GLU A 508 -39.12 21.07 -7.01
N SER A 509 -38.78 21.33 -5.75
CA SER A 509 -39.78 21.78 -4.78
C SER A 509 -39.17 22.77 -3.78
N GLU A 510 -39.71 23.98 -3.78
CA GLU A 510 -39.47 25.06 -2.83
C GLU A 510 -40.15 24.80 -1.46
N PRO A 511 -39.68 25.46 -0.37
CA PRO A 511 -40.01 25.09 1.00
C PRO A 511 -41.18 25.87 1.59
N ASP A 512 -41.91 25.23 2.51
CA ASP A 512 -42.94 25.87 3.34
C ASP A 512 -42.37 26.29 4.71
N VAL A 513 -42.65 27.54 5.06
CA VAL A 513 -42.18 28.23 6.26
C VAL A 513 -43.32 28.29 7.28
N THR A 514 -43.15 27.65 8.44
CA THR A 514 -43.83 28.10 9.67
C THR A 514 -42.89 27.98 10.85
N GLY A 515 -42.67 29.12 11.53
CA GLY A 515 -41.83 29.20 12.72
C GLY A 515 -42.59 28.90 14.00
N ASP A 516 -41.85 28.48 15.02
CA ASP A 516 -42.14 28.92 16.39
C ASP A 516 -40.85 29.07 17.19
N SER A 517 -40.83 30.14 17.97
CA SER A 517 -39.74 30.62 18.79
C SER A 517 -39.77 29.97 20.17
N ARG A 518 -38.61 29.59 20.73
CA ARG A 518 -38.38 29.65 22.18
C ARG A 518 -36.90 29.59 22.54
N ALA A 519 -36.54 30.49 23.44
CA ALA A 519 -35.21 30.76 23.95
C ALA A 519 -34.63 29.60 24.79
N ALA A 520 -33.31 29.42 24.72
CA ALA A 520 -32.55 28.64 25.69
C ALA A 520 -31.31 29.43 26.14
N SER A 521 -31.20 29.61 27.46
CA SER A 521 -29.99 30.05 28.17
C SER A 521 -29.22 28.81 28.68
N PRO A 522 -27.94 28.95 29.10
CA PRO A 522 -26.91 27.94 28.88
C PRO A 522 -26.90 26.88 29.99
N ALA A 523 -26.79 25.61 29.59
CA ALA A 523 -26.50 24.50 30.48
C ALA A 523 -25.10 23.95 30.16
N THR A 524 -24.25 23.99 31.18
CA THR A 524 -23.01 23.24 31.30
C THR A 524 -23.28 21.75 31.19
N ASP A 525 -22.67 21.04 30.25
CA ASP A 525 -22.63 19.57 30.28
C ASP A 525 -21.27 19.04 29.80
N THR A 526 -20.58 18.43 30.74
CA THR A 526 -19.56 17.39 30.58
C THR A 526 -20.07 16.25 29.69
N PRO A 527 -19.28 15.72 28.75
CA PRO A 527 -19.72 14.61 27.92
C PRO A 527 -19.80 13.31 28.75
N SER A 528 -21.04 12.86 28.98
CA SER A 528 -21.34 11.52 29.47
C SER A 528 -21.20 10.53 28.32
N SER A 529 -20.23 9.62 28.42
CA SER A 529 -20.08 8.46 27.56
C SER A 529 -21.21 7.45 27.82
N SER A 530 -22.21 7.42 26.94
CA SER A 530 -23.11 6.28 26.79
C SER A 530 -22.88 5.68 25.41
N VAL A 531 -21.87 4.83 25.30
CA VAL A 531 -21.69 3.93 24.15
C VAL A 531 -22.78 2.86 24.27
N THR A 532 -23.70 2.84 23.31
CA THR A 532 -24.60 1.71 23.08
C THR A 532 -23.75 0.49 22.65
N PRO A 533 -23.98 -0.71 23.19
CA PRO A 533 -23.32 -1.91 22.71
C PRO A 533 -23.95 -2.39 21.40
N ASP A 534 -23.10 -2.88 20.50
CA ASP A 534 -23.39 -3.64 19.27
C ASP A 534 -24.08 -2.92 18.10
N GLU A 535 -23.36 -2.02 17.43
CA GLU A 535 -23.39 -2.03 15.96
C GLU A 535 -22.22 -2.91 15.46
N PRO A 536 -22.47 -3.94 14.63
CA PRO A 536 -21.38 -4.72 14.07
C PRO A 536 -20.49 -3.79 13.24
N ALA A 537 -19.17 -3.88 13.45
CA ALA A 537 -18.20 -3.16 12.63
C ALA A 537 -18.52 -3.42 11.15
N ALA A 538 -18.56 -2.35 10.34
CA ALA A 538 -18.84 -2.47 8.92
C ALA A 538 -17.86 -3.45 8.27
N ALA A 539 -18.36 -4.32 7.41
CA ALA A 539 -17.53 -5.29 6.70
C ALA A 539 -16.51 -4.57 5.81
N PHE A 540 -15.27 -5.06 5.79
CA PHE A 540 -14.21 -4.56 4.91
C PHE A 540 -14.61 -4.73 3.44
N THR A 541 -14.36 -3.70 2.64
CA THR A 541 -14.50 -3.72 1.19
C THR A 541 -13.13 -3.60 0.52
N ALA A 542 -13.05 -3.94 -0.77
CA ALA A 542 -11.83 -3.70 -1.54
C ALA A 542 -11.43 -2.20 -1.56
N ARG A 543 -12.41 -1.29 -1.49
CA ARG A 543 -12.17 0.16 -1.42
C ARG A 543 -11.51 0.54 -0.10
N ASP A 544 -11.93 -0.05 1.02
CA ASP A 544 -11.31 0.20 2.32
C ASP A 544 -9.86 -0.26 2.34
N VAL A 545 -9.57 -1.41 1.73
CA VAL A 545 -8.19 -1.92 1.59
C VAL A 545 -7.35 -0.98 0.72
N THR A 546 -7.88 -0.46 -0.38
CA THR A 546 -7.15 0.51 -1.22
C THR A 546 -6.95 1.86 -0.51
N ALA A 547 -7.88 2.28 0.34
CA ALA A 547 -7.78 3.54 1.09
C ALA A 547 -6.80 3.46 2.28
N TYR A 548 -6.70 2.28 2.91
CA TYR A 548 -5.86 2.03 4.09
C TYR A 548 -5.03 0.74 3.93
N PRO A 549 -4.17 0.63 2.92
CA PRO A 549 -3.52 -0.62 2.55
C PRO A 549 -2.54 -1.12 3.63
N LEU A 550 -1.71 -0.23 4.18
CA LEU A 550 -0.79 -0.60 5.26
C LEU A 550 -1.52 -1.07 6.51
N ALA A 551 -2.58 -0.36 6.92
CA ALA A 551 -3.38 -0.73 8.08
C ALA A 551 -4.05 -2.10 7.89
N CYS A 552 -4.57 -2.38 6.69
CA CYS A 552 -5.15 -3.68 6.37
C CYS A 552 -4.10 -4.81 6.35
N ALA A 553 -2.92 -4.55 5.80
CA ALA A 553 -1.82 -5.53 5.76
C ALA A 553 -1.32 -5.86 7.18
N ARG A 554 -1.03 -4.83 8.00
CA ARG A 554 -0.69 -4.99 9.42
C ARG A 554 -1.78 -5.71 10.18
N ARG A 555 -3.06 -5.37 9.93
CA ARG A 555 -4.17 -6.06 10.58
C ARG A 555 -4.22 -7.54 10.20
N ALA A 556 -4.02 -7.89 8.93
CA ALA A 556 -3.98 -9.28 8.52
C ALA A 556 -2.80 -10.04 9.16
N HIS A 557 -1.63 -9.41 9.27
CA HIS A 557 -0.48 -9.95 10.00
C HIS A 557 -0.83 -10.15 11.49
N GLU A 558 -1.33 -9.14 12.20
CA GLU A 558 -1.72 -9.25 13.62
C GLU A 558 -2.76 -10.36 13.88
N LEU A 559 -3.69 -10.55 12.94
CA LEU A 559 -4.74 -11.54 13.07
C LEU A 559 -4.20 -12.96 12.88
N THR A 560 -3.25 -13.14 11.96
CA THR A 560 -2.82 -14.46 11.47
C THR A 560 -1.41 -14.88 11.89
N GLY A 561 -0.48 -13.96 12.06
CA GLY A 561 0.96 -14.21 12.18
C GLY A 561 1.68 -14.45 10.85
N ALA A 562 0.96 -14.46 9.72
CA ALA A 562 1.54 -14.66 8.39
C ALA A 562 2.34 -13.43 7.92
N THR A 563 3.40 -13.62 7.16
CA THR A 563 3.97 -12.53 6.34
C THR A 563 2.98 -12.17 5.24
N VAL A 564 2.66 -10.88 5.11
CA VAL A 564 1.63 -10.39 4.20
C VAL A 564 2.24 -9.64 3.04
N LEU A 565 2.06 -10.12 1.81
CA LEU A 565 2.32 -9.37 0.58
C LEU A 565 0.99 -8.87 0.02
N LEU A 566 0.67 -7.60 0.23
CA LEU A 566 -0.50 -6.95 -0.34
C LEU A 566 -0.19 -6.42 -1.75
N LYS A 567 -0.76 -7.07 -2.77
CA LYS A 567 -0.58 -6.73 -4.19
C LYS A 567 -1.20 -5.37 -4.50
N GLY A 568 -0.44 -4.48 -5.14
CA GLY A 568 -0.86 -3.14 -5.57
C GLY A 568 0.13 -2.53 -6.56
N ALA A 569 -0.13 -1.29 -7.00
CA ALA A 569 0.82 -0.54 -7.84
C ALA A 569 2.15 -0.28 -7.09
N VAL A 570 2.06 -0.02 -5.78
CA VAL A 570 3.13 -0.25 -4.83
C VAL A 570 2.73 -1.47 -4.01
N THR A 571 3.53 -2.52 -4.06
CA THR A 571 3.31 -3.74 -3.28
C THR A 571 3.84 -3.52 -1.86
N ILE A 572 3.04 -3.85 -0.85
CA ILE A 572 3.43 -3.72 0.57
C ILE A 572 3.69 -5.12 1.13
N VAL A 573 4.83 -5.31 1.79
CA VAL A 573 5.17 -6.52 2.53
C VAL A 573 5.29 -6.18 4.01
N VAL A 574 4.56 -6.91 4.86
CA VAL A 574 4.54 -6.69 6.31
C VAL A 574 4.83 -8.01 7.03
N ASP A 575 5.68 -7.94 8.06
CA ASP A 575 5.84 -8.95 9.10
C ASP A 575 5.69 -8.34 10.50
N GLU A 576 6.26 -8.99 11.53
CA GLU A 576 6.13 -8.58 12.93
C GLU A 576 6.76 -7.21 13.21
N ASP A 577 7.89 -6.91 12.55
CA ASP A 577 8.74 -5.78 12.89
C ASP A 577 8.92 -4.79 11.73
N HIS A 578 8.84 -5.27 10.48
CA HIS A 578 9.24 -4.52 9.29
C HIS A 578 8.10 -4.27 8.32
N THR A 579 8.22 -3.18 7.56
CA THR A 579 7.35 -2.85 6.44
C THR A 579 8.21 -2.53 5.23
N TYR A 580 8.13 -3.37 4.20
CA TYR A 580 8.81 -3.15 2.93
C TYR A 580 7.81 -2.71 1.87
N VAL A 581 8.25 -1.88 0.93
CA VAL A 581 7.48 -1.50 -0.24
C VAL A 581 8.27 -1.72 -1.52
N SER A 582 7.59 -2.18 -2.56
CA SER A 582 8.17 -2.34 -3.89
C SER A 582 7.30 -1.61 -4.91
N GLY A 583 7.88 -0.56 -5.50
CA GLY A 583 7.23 0.31 -6.48
C GLY A 583 7.73 0.13 -7.91
N SER A 584 8.59 -0.86 -8.20
CA SER A 584 9.23 -1.01 -9.52
C SER A 584 8.29 -1.47 -10.66
N ALA A 585 7.05 -1.82 -10.33
CA ALA A 585 6.09 -2.38 -11.29
C ALA A 585 5.43 -1.29 -12.16
N PRO A 586 5.47 -1.41 -13.51
CA PRO A 586 4.68 -0.57 -14.39
C PRO A 586 3.20 -0.95 -14.36
N ALA A 587 2.31 -0.02 -14.72
CA ALA A 587 0.87 -0.27 -14.77
C ALA A 587 0.49 -1.41 -15.74
N TRP A 588 1.34 -1.68 -16.74
CA TRP A 588 1.18 -2.81 -17.66
C TRP A 588 1.18 -4.19 -16.98
N LEU A 589 1.67 -4.28 -15.74
CA LEU A 589 1.62 -5.51 -14.94
C LEU A 589 0.19 -5.88 -14.50
N ALA A 590 -0.78 -4.98 -14.63
CA ALA A 590 -2.20 -5.21 -14.36
C ALA A 590 -2.86 -6.11 -15.43
N THR A 591 -2.30 -7.30 -15.64
CA THR A 591 -2.73 -8.30 -16.61
C THR A 591 -3.04 -9.63 -15.91
N ALA A 592 -3.97 -10.40 -16.48
CA ALA A 592 -4.37 -11.67 -15.91
C ALA A 592 -3.19 -12.65 -15.82
N GLY A 593 -3.04 -13.31 -14.67
CA GLY A 593 -1.98 -14.28 -14.42
C GLY A 593 -0.66 -13.67 -13.92
N ALA A 594 -0.52 -12.35 -13.81
CA ALA A 594 0.64 -11.72 -13.18
C ALA A 594 0.81 -12.18 -11.71
N GLY A 595 -0.30 -12.31 -10.97
CA GLY A 595 -0.28 -12.88 -9.62
C GLY A 595 0.24 -14.32 -9.57
N ASP A 596 -0.11 -15.15 -10.56
CA ASP A 596 0.37 -16.54 -10.64
C ASP A 596 1.89 -16.61 -10.88
N VAL A 597 2.43 -15.63 -11.63
CA VAL A 597 3.87 -15.46 -11.88
C VAL A 597 4.58 -15.05 -10.60
N LEU A 598 4.05 -14.03 -9.91
CA LEU A 598 4.58 -13.58 -8.61
C LEU A 598 4.62 -14.73 -7.60
N ALA A 599 3.54 -15.48 -7.44
CA ALA A 599 3.49 -16.60 -6.51
C ALA A 599 4.56 -17.67 -6.81
N GLY A 600 4.79 -17.96 -8.10
CA GLY A 600 5.83 -18.89 -8.53
C GLY A 600 7.25 -18.36 -8.29
N LEU A 601 7.48 -17.07 -8.51
CA LEU A 601 8.75 -16.39 -8.23
C LEU A 601 9.07 -16.37 -6.73
N VAL A 602 8.10 -15.95 -5.89
CA VAL A 602 8.23 -15.94 -4.42
C VAL A 602 8.57 -17.34 -3.91
N GLY A 603 7.79 -18.35 -4.32
CA GLY A 603 8.05 -19.73 -3.89
C GLY A 603 9.42 -20.25 -4.33
N ALA A 604 9.87 -19.90 -5.53
CA ALA A 604 11.19 -20.29 -5.99
C ALA A 604 12.31 -19.63 -5.19
N LEU A 605 12.22 -18.33 -4.88
CA LEU A 605 13.21 -17.63 -4.06
C LEU A 605 13.23 -18.19 -2.64
N LEU A 606 12.08 -18.39 -1.99
CA LEU A 606 11.99 -19.04 -0.68
C LEU A 606 12.59 -20.45 -0.66
N ALA A 607 12.52 -21.20 -1.78
CA ALA A 607 13.14 -22.53 -1.86
C ALA A 607 14.67 -22.48 -1.85
N GLN A 608 15.26 -21.34 -2.19
CA GLN A 608 16.69 -21.13 -2.34
C GLN A 608 17.36 -20.57 -1.09
N GLN A 609 16.59 -19.97 -0.17
CA GLN A 609 17.16 -19.28 0.97
C GLN A 609 17.76 -20.21 2.00
N ASP A 610 18.75 -19.68 2.70
CA ASP A 610 19.27 -20.15 3.97
C ASP A 610 18.80 -19.22 5.10
N ASP A 611 19.35 -19.40 6.30
CA ASP A 611 18.91 -18.70 7.52
C ASP A 611 19.44 -17.25 7.62
N GLU A 612 20.10 -16.70 6.58
CA GLU A 612 20.70 -15.35 6.60
C GLU A 612 19.69 -14.23 6.26
N ILE A 613 18.70 -14.52 5.41
CA ILE A 613 17.67 -13.56 5.00
C ILE A 613 16.29 -13.98 5.54
N THR A 614 15.51 -13.01 6.00
CA THR A 614 14.16 -13.27 6.51
C THR A 614 13.19 -13.65 5.38
N THR A 615 12.06 -14.25 5.77
CA THR A 615 10.97 -14.53 4.82
C THR A 615 10.43 -13.23 4.20
N ALA A 616 10.28 -12.16 4.99
CA ALA A 616 9.74 -10.89 4.51
C ALA A 616 10.67 -10.22 3.49
N GLU A 617 11.97 -10.16 3.75
CA GLU A 617 12.95 -9.60 2.82
C GLU A 617 12.95 -10.38 1.49
N THR A 618 12.93 -11.72 1.56
CA THR A 618 12.84 -12.56 0.36
C THR A 618 11.57 -12.28 -0.46
N VAL A 619 10.43 -12.12 0.23
CA VAL A 619 9.14 -11.83 -0.39
C VAL A 619 9.11 -10.43 -1.00
N ALA A 620 9.74 -9.45 -0.35
CA ALA A 620 9.88 -8.08 -0.84
C ALA A 620 10.78 -8.01 -2.09
N ALA A 621 11.93 -8.71 -2.07
CA ALA A 621 12.81 -8.86 -3.24
C ALA A 621 12.11 -9.57 -4.41
N ALA A 622 11.30 -10.60 -4.14
CA ALA A 622 10.50 -11.27 -5.16
C ALA A 622 9.50 -10.31 -5.83
N ALA A 623 8.84 -9.44 -5.05
CA ALA A 623 7.93 -8.42 -5.58
C ALA A 623 8.68 -7.41 -6.46
N TYR A 624 9.88 -6.99 -6.04
CA TYR A 624 10.76 -6.11 -6.83
C TYR A 624 11.20 -6.73 -8.15
N LEU A 625 11.72 -7.96 -8.13
CA LEU A 625 12.12 -8.70 -9.34
C LEU A 625 10.94 -8.93 -10.29
N HIS A 626 9.73 -9.14 -9.75
CA HIS A 626 8.51 -9.24 -10.54
C HIS A 626 8.17 -7.93 -11.25
N GLY A 627 8.24 -6.81 -10.53
CA GLY A 627 8.06 -5.46 -11.10
C GLY A 627 9.09 -5.13 -12.16
N MET A 628 10.37 -5.42 -11.89
CA MET A 628 11.46 -5.18 -12.83
C MET A 628 11.37 -6.06 -14.08
N ALA A 629 10.99 -7.34 -13.95
CA ALA A 629 10.72 -8.20 -15.10
C ALA A 629 9.57 -7.66 -15.95
N ALA A 630 8.56 -7.02 -15.34
CA ALA A 630 7.49 -6.36 -16.07
C ALA A 630 7.96 -5.06 -16.75
N ALA A 631 8.81 -4.27 -16.10
CA ALA A 631 9.44 -3.08 -16.68
C ALA A 631 10.26 -3.44 -17.94
N ILE A 632 11.13 -4.45 -17.83
CA ILE A 632 11.91 -5.00 -18.96
C ILE A 632 10.98 -5.50 -20.07
N ALA A 633 9.97 -6.32 -19.73
CA ALA A 633 9.07 -6.89 -20.71
C ALA A 633 8.22 -5.86 -21.46
N SER A 634 7.90 -4.74 -20.82
CA SER A 634 7.09 -3.66 -21.39
C SER A 634 7.91 -2.50 -21.95
N GLU A 635 9.24 -2.50 -21.77
CA GLU A 635 10.12 -1.37 -22.05
C GLU A 635 9.63 -0.08 -21.37
N SER A 636 9.05 -0.22 -20.18
CA SER A 636 8.45 0.88 -19.42
C SER A 636 9.38 1.34 -18.31
N GLU A 637 9.55 2.65 -18.19
CA GLU A 637 10.20 3.29 -17.04
C GLU A 637 9.16 3.71 -15.99
N GLN A 638 7.86 3.47 -16.24
CA GLN A 638 6.80 3.77 -15.27
C GLN A 638 6.95 2.90 -14.02
N GLN A 639 6.87 3.55 -12.87
CA GLN A 639 6.92 2.92 -11.55
C GLN A 639 5.77 3.43 -10.67
N GLY A 640 5.33 2.60 -9.72
CA GLY A 640 4.32 2.94 -8.71
C GLY A 640 4.85 3.86 -7.61
N TRP A 641 6.17 3.97 -7.48
CA TRP A 641 6.87 4.92 -6.63
C TRP A 641 8.06 5.51 -7.41
N GLN A 642 8.56 6.66 -7.00
CA GLN A 642 9.67 7.35 -7.68
C GLN A 642 10.76 7.69 -6.68
N GLU A 643 12.00 7.36 -7.03
CA GLU A 643 13.18 7.71 -6.24
C GLU A 643 13.27 9.24 -6.08
N PRO A 644 13.52 9.76 -4.87
CA PRO A 644 13.58 11.19 -4.63
C PRO A 644 14.84 11.83 -5.23
N ASP A 645 14.70 13.06 -5.70
CA ASP A 645 15.83 13.90 -6.11
C ASP A 645 16.50 14.50 -4.87
N LEU A 646 17.74 14.12 -4.58
CA LEU A 646 18.52 14.77 -3.52
C LEU A 646 18.93 16.18 -3.94
N VAL A 647 18.48 17.18 -3.19
CA VAL A 647 18.78 18.59 -3.48
C VAL A 647 20.29 18.82 -3.48
N GLY A 648 20.81 19.36 -4.60
CA GLY A 648 22.24 19.57 -4.81
C GLY A 648 22.97 18.42 -5.53
N HIS A 649 22.31 17.27 -5.71
CA HIS A 649 22.83 16.13 -6.47
C HIS A 649 22.09 16.00 -7.80
N GLY A 650 22.69 16.53 -8.87
CA GLY A 650 22.05 16.63 -10.18
C GLY A 650 21.77 15.28 -10.86
N ARG A 651 20.54 14.79 -10.73
CA ARG A 651 19.91 13.90 -11.71
C ARG A 651 18.45 14.34 -11.86
N ARG A 652 18.14 15.19 -12.84
CA ARG A 652 16.75 15.34 -13.28
C ARG A 652 16.46 14.22 -14.27
N GLN A 653 15.65 13.22 -13.89
CA GLN A 653 15.04 12.33 -14.89
C GLN A 653 14.10 13.18 -15.74
N ARG A 654 14.49 13.41 -17.00
CA ARG A 654 13.78 14.34 -17.88
C ARG A 654 12.64 13.69 -18.65
N PHE A 655 12.62 12.37 -18.77
CA PHE A 655 11.61 11.63 -19.54
C PHE A 655 11.42 10.23 -18.96
N MET A 656 10.16 9.79 -18.83
CA MET A 656 9.83 8.37 -18.64
C MET A 656 9.14 7.81 -19.88
N THR A 657 9.55 6.61 -20.27
CA THR A 657 8.95 5.86 -21.37
C THR A 657 7.76 5.05 -20.83
N LEU A 658 6.56 5.28 -21.38
CA LEU A 658 5.36 4.53 -20.97
C LEU A 658 5.46 3.03 -21.28
N GLY A 659 6.22 2.65 -22.31
CA GLY A 659 6.36 1.26 -22.75
C GLY A 659 5.16 0.78 -23.59
N HIS A 660 4.91 -0.53 -23.58
CA HIS A 660 3.85 -1.18 -24.36
C HIS A 660 3.11 -2.28 -23.57
N PRO A 661 1.91 -2.69 -24.02
CA PRO A 661 1.16 -3.77 -23.38
C PRO A 661 1.95 -5.09 -23.31
N ILE A 662 1.76 -5.85 -22.22
CA ILE A 662 2.34 -7.17 -21.98
C ILE A 662 1.31 -8.17 -21.45
N VAL A 663 1.64 -9.45 -21.51
CA VAL A 663 0.94 -10.53 -20.81
C VAL A 663 1.86 -11.21 -19.80
N ALA A 664 1.30 -12.01 -18.87
CA ALA A 664 2.07 -12.73 -17.86
C ALA A 664 3.21 -13.60 -18.45
N GLY A 665 3.02 -14.14 -19.65
CA GLY A 665 4.05 -14.89 -20.36
C GLY A 665 5.27 -14.07 -20.78
N ASP A 666 5.13 -12.75 -20.93
CA ASP A 666 6.23 -11.83 -21.25
C ASP A 666 7.06 -11.57 -19.99
N VAL A 667 6.39 -11.33 -18.85
CA VAL A 667 7.03 -11.21 -17.53
C VAL A 667 7.87 -12.46 -17.22
N ILE A 668 7.31 -13.66 -17.40
CA ILE A 668 8.06 -14.93 -17.22
C ILE A 668 9.34 -14.98 -18.07
N ARG A 669 9.31 -14.45 -19.29
CA ARG A 669 10.48 -14.45 -20.19
C ARG A 669 11.56 -13.48 -19.71
N ALA A 670 11.18 -12.39 -19.06
CA ALA A 670 12.08 -11.36 -18.55
C ALA A 670 12.67 -11.65 -17.16
N ILE A 671 12.11 -12.60 -16.38
CA ILE A 671 12.63 -12.96 -15.04
C ILE A 671 14.16 -13.20 -15.02
N PRO A 672 14.77 -13.96 -15.96
CA PRO A 672 16.21 -14.20 -15.93
C PRO A 672 17.04 -12.93 -16.19
N GLU A 673 16.52 -11.99 -16.98
CA GLU A 673 17.17 -10.71 -17.25
C GLU A 673 17.07 -9.79 -16.04
N ALA A 674 15.90 -9.73 -15.40
CA ALA A 674 15.71 -9.04 -14.13
C ALA A 674 16.68 -9.57 -13.05
N ILE A 675 16.81 -10.90 -12.91
CA ILE A 675 17.78 -11.48 -11.97
C ILE A 675 19.21 -11.12 -12.35
N ALA A 676 19.55 -11.14 -13.64
CA ALA A 676 20.90 -10.80 -14.10
C ALA A 676 21.25 -9.33 -13.81
N ASP A 677 20.30 -8.41 -13.97
CA ASP A 677 20.52 -6.97 -13.74
C ASP A 677 20.72 -6.65 -12.25
N VAL A 678 20.01 -7.33 -11.35
CA VAL A 678 20.15 -7.14 -9.90
C VAL A 678 21.47 -7.69 -9.34
N VAL A 679 22.00 -8.77 -9.91
CA VAL A 679 23.24 -9.40 -9.43
C VAL A 679 24.51 -8.96 -10.17
N ALA A 680 24.39 -8.06 -11.15
CA ALA A 680 25.49 -7.55 -11.96
C ALA A 680 26.26 -6.43 -11.27
#